data_AF-A0A916CSZ7-F1
#
_entry.id   AF-A0A916CSZ7-F1
#
_cell.length_a   1.000
_cell.length_b   1.000
_cell.length_c   1.000
_cell.angle_alpha   90.00
_cell.angle_beta   90.00
_cell.angle_gamma   90.00
#
_symmetry.space_group_name_H-M   'P 1'
#
loop_
_entity.id
_entity.type
_entity.pdbx_description
1 polymer ?
#
loop_
_entity_poly.entity_id
_entity_poly.type
_entity_poly.pdbx_seq_one_letter_code
_entity_poly.pdbx_strand_id
1 'polypeptide(L)'
;MNVVFRVDASSRMGIGHFMRCLTLAETLRERGAQIRFVCREHKGNLIALLQQKAMPVTVLPAPAINDTTSGEDYAAWLGVTQAEDAKQTIEALNGEKPDWLVVDHYGLDVEWEQRLRPHVSKLMVIDDLANRRHDCDVLLDQNYSAEGEQRYAGLVPGACKLLVGPRYALLRPEYVAHRKTLRVRDGQVRRVLVFFGGTDQQNVTGMALEALSYPDLRHLKVDVVVGANNPHRDSIEQQVLRRPHTTLHASRPHLADLMAQADLALGAGGATTWERMCLGLPSIVISIAENQRPASEALAEARLIHYAGHFPDIKTDHLTQLLMRQSHATEKLAELSTNNQLQVDGLGTLRLVEVLCPCNINEIRLRPACEEDIFLFYHWANDPEVRKKAVNTAPIPWVTHRAWFTNKLRDVNSRLFVLEAADLSVGQIRLDKNGDEARIDYSLDVIVQGRIWAPRLVALGSDLMQKIEPVRLRASVKARDEATSAVFLRMGFTETISTLGEGTRRSIAILSDRASWMNEYIQELLLDWLIAGHRVLWVHDKQDLRPGDFCFYLSCGQIMHSDILSQFRHNLVVHESDLPRGKGWSPLTWQILEGKNRIPATLFEAAEKVDSGVIYAQEWMEFEGHELIDELREAQAKATIKLCKRFVDGYPQILGEAREQVGESDYYPRRLPNDSFINPEKSISELFAQLRVADSDRYPSFFNKFNHMYKISLEKYIK
;
A
#
# COMPACT_ATOMS: atom_id res chain seq x y z
N MET A 1 -4.12 32.23 -15.62
CA MET A 1 -2.79 31.76 -15.21
C MET A 1 -2.02 31.35 -16.45
N ASN A 2 -0.77 31.76 -16.58
CA ASN A 2 0.14 31.46 -17.69
C ASN A 2 1.21 30.47 -17.22
N VAL A 3 1.31 29.32 -17.88
CA VAL A 3 2.26 28.24 -17.54
C VAL A 3 3.14 27.93 -18.75
N VAL A 4 4.45 27.96 -18.52
CA VAL A 4 5.45 27.60 -19.52
C VAL A 4 6.12 26.29 -19.14
N PHE A 5 6.31 25.39 -20.10
CA PHE A 5 7.01 24.12 -19.92
C PHE A 5 8.35 24.15 -20.64
N ARG A 6 9.45 23.88 -19.94
CA ARG A 6 10.77 23.57 -20.53
C ARG A 6 10.99 22.07 -20.45
N VAL A 7 10.85 21.39 -21.58
CA VAL A 7 10.99 19.93 -21.70
C VAL A 7 11.43 19.55 -23.11
N ASP A 8 12.19 18.46 -23.23
CA ASP A 8 12.64 17.92 -24.50
C ASP A 8 12.24 16.45 -24.69
N ALA A 9 12.24 16.03 -25.96
CA ALA A 9 12.21 14.64 -26.36
C ALA A 9 13.24 14.44 -27.47
N SER A 10 13.81 13.24 -27.55
CA SER A 10 14.70 12.87 -28.65
C SER A 10 14.75 11.36 -28.83
N SER A 11 15.36 10.89 -29.92
CA SER A 11 15.60 9.46 -30.13
C SER A 11 16.47 8.82 -29.03
N ARG A 12 17.30 9.61 -28.32
CA ARG A 12 18.16 9.16 -27.21
C ARG A 12 17.46 9.25 -25.86
N MET A 13 16.87 10.39 -25.54
CA MET A 13 16.18 10.64 -24.26
C MET A 13 14.87 9.82 -24.15
N GLY A 14 14.32 9.42 -25.29
CA GLY A 14 12.98 8.89 -25.38
C GLY A 14 11.94 10.00 -25.27
N ILE A 15 10.70 9.60 -24.97
CA ILE A 15 9.53 10.48 -24.99
C ILE A 15 8.89 10.68 -23.62
N GLY A 16 9.42 10.04 -22.56
CA GLY A 16 8.78 9.98 -21.24
C GLY A 16 8.55 11.36 -20.62
N HIS A 17 9.60 12.17 -20.54
CA HIS A 17 9.57 13.55 -20.01
C HIS A 17 8.51 14.40 -20.71
N PHE A 18 8.58 14.43 -22.04
CA PHE A 18 7.63 15.16 -22.86
C PHE A 18 6.19 14.69 -22.67
N MET A 19 5.94 13.38 -22.62
CA MET A 19 4.58 12.84 -22.52
C MET A 19 3.95 13.11 -21.16
N ARG A 20 4.71 13.05 -20.05
CA ARG A 20 4.20 13.41 -18.72
C ARG A 20 3.94 14.92 -18.57
N CYS A 21 4.81 15.75 -19.15
CA CYS A 21 4.58 17.19 -19.25
C CYS A 21 3.35 17.53 -20.09
N LEU A 22 3.14 16.84 -21.22
CA LEU A 22 1.97 16.99 -22.06
C LEU A 22 0.67 16.65 -21.32
N THR A 23 0.65 15.55 -20.57
CA THR A 23 -0.49 15.18 -19.70
C THR A 23 -0.84 16.28 -18.70
N LEU A 24 0.17 16.83 -18.02
CA LEU A 24 -0.03 17.93 -17.07
C LEU A 24 -0.54 19.20 -17.77
N ALA A 25 0.06 19.56 -18.90
CA ALA A 25 -0.31 20.72 -19.71
C ALA A 25 -1.77 20.65 -20.19
N GLU A 26 -2.21 19.49 -20.70
CA GLU A 26 -3.59 19.29 -21.14
C GLU A 26 -4.58 19.50 -19.99
N THR A 27 -4.27 18.94 -18.82
CA THR A 27 -5.13 19.06 -17.62
C THR A 27 -5.15 20.50 -17.07
N LEU A 28 -4.02 21.21 -17.08
CA LEU A 28 -3.98 22.64 -16.71
C LEU A 28 -4.79 23.50 -17.70
N ARG A 29 -4.71 23.18 -19.01
CA ARG A 29 -5.48 23.88 -20.05
C ARG A 29 -6.98 23.69 -19.86
N GLU A 30 -7.41 22.48 -19.45
CA GLU A 30 -8.82 22.22 -19.09
C GLU A 30 -9.28 23.05 -17.88
N ARG A 31 -8.39 23.36 -16.94
CA ARG A 31 -8.62 24.33 -15.86
C ARG A 31 -8.46 25.81 -16.27
N GLY A 32 -8.38 26.09 -17.57
CA GLY A 32 -8.33 27.44 -18.12
C GLY A 32 -6.95 28.12 -18.07
N ALA A 33 -5.88 27.37 -17.78
CA ALA A 33 -4.53 27.92 -17.90
C ALA A 33 -4.12 28.12 -19.36
N GLN A 34 -3.39 29.20 -19.62
CA GLN A 34 -2.72 29.42 -20.90
C GLN A 34 -1.39 28.69 -20.88
N ILE A 35 -1.18 27.81 -21.87
CA ILE A 35 -0.01 26.92 -21.92
C ILE A 35 0.89 27.29 -23.07
N ARG A 36 2.21 27.27 -22.81
CA ARG A 36 3.24 27.34 -23.84
C ARG A 36 4.40 26.40 -23.53
N PHE A 37 4.98 25.80 -24.56
CA PHE A 37 6.17 24.96 -24.45
C PHE A 37 7.41 25.70 -24.96
N VAL A 38 8.55 25.38 -24.38
CA VAL A 38 9.88 25.73 -24.84
C VAL A 38 10.64 24.41 -25.02
N CYS A 39 10.90 24.06 -26.28
CA CYS A 39 11.52 22.79 -26.65
C CYS A 39 12.71 23.05 -27.56
N ARG A 40 13.80 22.32 -27.37
CA ARG A 40 14.95 22.34 -28.26
C ARG A 40 14.73 21.40 -29.44
N GLU A 41 15.20 21.80 -30.61
CA GLU A 41 15.10 21.02 -31.86
C GLU A 41 16.09 19.83 -31.89
N HIS A 42 15.94 18.87 -30.98
CA HIS A 42 16.71 17.62 -31.03
C HIS A 42 16.21 16.69 -32.14
N LYS A 43 17.08 15.79 -32.61
CA LYS A 43 16.67 14.71 -33.53
C LYS A 43 15.66 13.77 -32.85
N GLY A 44 14.52 13.56 -33.50
CA GLY A 44 13.43 12.74 -32.96
C GLY A 44 12.59 13.44 -31.89
N ASN A 45 12.60 14.79 -31.87
CA ASN A 45 11.71 15.58 -31.01
C ASN A 45 10.23 15.36 -31.33
N LEU A 46 9.37 15.83 -30.42
CA LEU A 46 7.91 15.76 -30.53
C LEU A 46 7.24 17.13 -30.73
N ILE A 47 7.94 18.12 -31.28
CA ILE A 47 7.40 19.47 -31.52
C ILE A 47 6.17 19.41 -32.45
N ALA A 48 6.21 18.55 -33.48
CA ALA A 48 5.08 18.36 -34.38
C ALA A 48 3.80 17.88 -33.66
N LEU A 49 3.93 17.11 -32.57
CA LEU A 49 2.78 16.66 -31.77
C LEU A 49 2.13 17.84 -31.03
N LEU A 50 2.92 18.82 -30.55
CA LEU A 50 2.39 20.05 -29.95
C LEU A 50 1.57 20.84 -30.95
N GLN A 51 2.09 21.00 -32.18
CA GLN A 51 1.41 21.71 -33.26
C GLN A 51 0.08 21.03 -33.61
N GLN A 52 0.06 19.70 -33.73
CA GLN A 52 -1.16 18.91 -33.97
C GLN A 52 -2.21 19.08 -32.86
N LYS A 53 -1.76 19.26 -31.60
CA LYS A 53 -2.62 19.49 -30.44
C LYS A 53 -2.97 20.96 -30.18
N ALA A 54 -2.61 21.84 -31.13
CA ALA A 54 -2.76 23.29 -31.01
C ALA A 54 -2.16 23.84 -29.70
N MET A 55 -0.99 23.32 -29.31
CA MET A 55 -0.25 23.75 -28.13
C MET A 55 0.86 24.72 -28.58
N PRO A 56 0.87 25.99 -28.13
CA PRO A 56 1.91 26.94 -28.46
C PRO A 56 3.31 26.43 -28.07
N VAL A 57 4.29 26.58 -28.96
CA VAL A 57 5.68 26.17 -28.72
C VAL A 57 6.65 27.21 -29.26
N THR A 58 7.65 27.56 -28.46
CA THR A 58 8.84 28.29 -28.89
C THR A 58 9.98 27.29 -29.05
N VAL A 59 10.54 27.22 -30.25
CA VAL A 59 11.58 26.24 -30.58
C VAL A 59 12.96 26.86 -30.34
N LEU A 60 13.76 26.24 -29.46
CA LEU A 60 15.16 26.60 -29.25
C LEU A 60 16.04 25.99 -30.36
N PRO A 61 17.14 26.66 -30.76
CA PRO A 61 18.02 26.18 -31.82
C PRO A 61 18.51 24.75 -31.61
N ALA A 62 18.61 23.98 -32.69
CA ALA A 62 19.24 22.67 -32.66
C ALA A 62 20.66 22.75 -32.04
N PRO A 63 21.07 21.77 -31.22
CA PRO A 63 22.39 21.78 -30.61
C PRO A 63 23.49 21.72 -31.67
N ALA A 64 24.55 22.51 -31.49
CA ALA A 64 25.69 22.57 -32.43
C ALA A 64 26.52 21.29 -32.44
N ILE A 65 26.46 20.50 -31.36
CA ILE A 65 27.16 19.23 -31.23
C ILE A 65 26.19 18.11 -31.61
N ASN A 66 26.46 17.43 -32.72
CA ASN A 66 25.91 16.09 -32.98
C ASN A 66 26.60 15.14 -31.99
N ASP A 67 26.07 15.05 -30.78
CA ASP A 67 26.67 14.22 -29.75
C ASP A 67 26.50 12.73 -30.12
N THR A 68 27.63 12.08 -30.43
CA THR A 68 27.74 10.65 -30.71
C THR A 68 28.07 9.83 -29.46
N THR A 69 28.17 10.45 -28.28
CA THR A 69 28.52 9.73 -27.05
C THR A 69 27.34 8.94 -26.50
N SER A 70 27.57 7.66 -26.20
CA SER A 70 26.63 6.79 -25.48
C SER A 70 26.96 6.84 -23.98
N GLY A 71 25.96 7.04 -23.11
CA GLY A 71 26.16 6.94 -21.66
C GLY A 71 25.31 7.88 -20.81
N GLU A 72 25.60 7.84 -19.50
CA GLU A 72 24.93 8.45 -18.33
C GLU A 72 25.18 9.95 -18.16
N ASP A 73 25.83 10.61 -19.12
CA ASP A 73 26.02 12.05 -19.08
C ASP A 73 24.70 12.77 -19.41
N TYR A 74 23.87 12.96 -18.37
CA TYR A 74 22.60 13.68 -18.49
C TYR A 74 22.80 15.15 -18.86
N ALA A 75 23.96 15.75 -18.59
CA ALA A 75 24.26 17.11 -19.03
C ALA A 75 24.40 17.15 -20.57
N ALA A 76 25.00 16.12 -21.16
CA ALA A 76 25.08 16.00 -22.61
C ALA A 76 23.71 15.88 -23.30
N TRP A 77 22.66 15.41 -22.60
CA TRP A 77 21.30 15.33 -23.15
C TRP A 77 20.73 16.72 -23.49
N LEU A 78 21.17 17.77 -22.79
CA LEU A 78 20.75 19.16 -23.05
C LEU A 78 21.25 19.67 -24.40
N GLY A 79 22.37 19.12 -24.91
CA GLY A 79 23.01 19.47 -26.18
C GLY A 79 23.71 20.84 -26.22
N VAL A 80 23.58 21.65 -25.16
CA VAL A 80 24.25 22.93 -24.93
C VAL A 80 24.60 23.06 -23.45
N THR A 81 25.29 24.13 -23.05
CA THR A 81 25.52 24.42 -21.63
C THR A 81 24.25 24.92 -20.96
N GLN A 82 24.14 24.73 -19.63
CA GLN A 82 23.04 25.28 -18.84
C GLN A 82 22.90 26.80 -19.02
N ALA A 83 24.02 27.53 -19.07
CA ALA A 83 24.02 28.97 -19.29
C ALA A 83 23.44 29.38 -20.65
N GLU A 84 23.75 28.64 -21.72
CA GLU A 84 23.21 28.90 -23.06
C GLU A 84 21.72 28.54 -23.12
N ASP A 85 21.31 27.38 -22.57
CA ASP A 85 19.90 27.01 -22.51
C ASP A 85 19.07 28.01 -21.70
N ALA A 86 19.60 28.48 -20.56
CA ALA A 86 18.96 29.48 -19.74
C ALA A 86 18.77 30.79 -20.51
N LYS A 87 19.81 31.28 -21.19
CA LYS A 87 19.74 32.49 -22.02
C LYS A 87 18.67 32.35 -23.10
N GLN A 88 18.69 31.26 -23.85
CA GLN A 88 17.72 31.01 -24.93
C GLN A 88 16.30 30.83 -24.41
N THR A 89 16.12 30.22 -23.24
CA THR A 89 14.82 30.10 -22.58
C THR A 89 14.31 31.48 -22.12
N ILE A 90 15.17 32.33 -21.55
CA ILE A 90 14.82 33.70 -21.16
C ILE A 90 14.42 34.53 -22.39
N GLU A 91 15.15 34.41 -23.49
CA GLU A 91 14.79 35.04 -24.76
C GLU A 91 13.45 34.51 -25.29
N ALA A 92 13.22 33.20 -25.20
CA ALA A 92 11.94 32.59 -25.55
C ALA A 92 10.79 33.09 -24.68
N LEU A 93 11.02 33.45 -23.42
CA LEU A 93 10.00 34.08 -22.58
C LEU A 93 9.56 35.45 -23.12
N ASN A 94 10.38 36.12 -23.94
CA ASN A 94 10.07 37.39 -24.62
C ASN A 94 9.57 38.50 -23.67
N GLY A 95 10.18 38.59 -22.48
CA GLY A 95 9.79 39.56 -21.45
C GLY A 95 8.51 39.21 -20.68
N GLU A 96 7.82 38.13 -21.02
CA GLU A 96 6.71 37.61 -20.23
C GLU A 96 7.24 37.02 -18.91
N LYS A 97 6.50 37.25 -17.83
CA LYS A 97 6.74 36.62 -16.53
C LYS A 97 5.66 35.58 -16.26
N PRO A 98 5.85 34.30 -16.61
CA PRO A 98 4.84 33.27 -16.38
C PRO A 98 4.57 33.08 -14.89
N ASP A 99 3.36 32.66 -14.55
CA ASP A 99 2.97 32.30 -13.18
C ASP A 99 3.75 31.07 -12.72
N TRP A 100 3.95 30.12 -13.64
CA TRP A 100 4.74 28.90 -13.44
C TRP A 100 5.64 28.62 -14.63
N LEU A 101 6.90 28.30 -14.35
CA LEU A 101 7.79 27.59 -15.27
C LEU A 101 8.00 26.16 -14.77
N VAL A 102 7.48 25.20 -15.51
CA VAL A 102 7.60 23.76 -15.26
C VAL A 102 8.81 23.23 -16.02
N VAL A 103 9.71 22.52 -15.34
CA VAL A 103 10.96 22.01 -15.91
C VAL A 103 11.04 20.51 -15.70
N ASP A 104 11.35 19.78 -16.77
CA ASP A 104 11.53 18.32 -16.75
C ASP A 104 12.69 17.92 -17.65
N HIS A 105 13.90 18.01 -17.09
CA HIS A 105 15.12 17.71 -17.83
C HIS A 105 16.27 17.33 -16.87
N TYR A 106 16.89 16.16 -17.06
CA TYR A 106 17.97 15.69 -16.16
C TYR A 106 19.25 16.53 -16.22
N GLY A 107 19.51 17.19 -17.35
CA GLY A 107 20.66 18.08 -17.52
C GLY A 107 20.49 19.50 -16.93
N LEU A 108 19.37 19.79 -16.25
CA LEU A 108 19.09 21.08 -15.64
C LEU A 108 19.06 20.97 -14.11
N ASP A 109 19.74 21.90 -13.45
CA ASP A 109 19.84 21.97 -11.98
C ASP A 109 19.75 23.41 -11.45
N VAL A 110 20.09 23.59 -10.17
CA VAL A 110 20.11 24.88 -9.49
C VAL A 110 20.83 26.00 -10.24
N GLU A 111 21.86 25.71 -11.04
CA GLU A 111 22.57 26.74 -11.83
C GLU A 111 21.64 27.37 -12.87
N TRP A 112 20.89 26.55 -13.60
CA TRP A 112 19.92 27.02 -14.59
C TRP A 112 18.74 27.71 -13.91
N GLU A 113 18.23 27.11 -12.83
CA GLU A 113 17.04 27.59 -12.12
C GLU A 113 17.26 28.99 -11.52
N GLN A 114 18.44 29.26 -10.95
CA GLN A 114 18.79 30.58 -10.41
C GLN A 114 18.84 31.66 -11.49
N ARG A 115 19.23 31.32 -12.73
CA ARG A 115 19.23 32.25 -13.87
C ARG A 115 17.80 32.59 -14.30
N LEU A 116 16.87 31.64 -14.20
CA LEU A 116 15.47 31.84 -14.59
C LEU A 116 14.61 32.48 -13.51
N ARG A 117 14.99 32.33 -12.22
CA ARG A 117 14.25 32.84 -11.05
C ARG A 117 13.76 34.30 -11.19
N PRO A 118 14.54 35.27 -11.70
CA PRO A 118 14.07 36.65 -11.84
C PRO A 118 12.95 36.82 -12.89
N HIS A 119 12.89 35.92 -13.86
CA HIS A 119 12.03 35.98 -15.05
C HIS A 119 10.72 35.22 -14.90
N VAL A 120 10.50 34.54 -13.78
CA VAL A 120 9.30 33.72 -13.53
C VAL A 120 8.74 34.01 -12.15
N SER A 121 7.44 33.76 -11.94
CA SER A 121 6.84 33.94 -10.62
C SER A 121 7.13 32.76 -9.70
N LYS A 122 7.00 31.54 -10.22
CA LYS A 122 7.31 30.29 -9.52
C LYS A 122 7.92 29.24 -10.45
N LEU A 123 8.73 28.36 -9.87
CA LEU A 123 9.37 27.22 -10.52
C LEU A 123 8.81 25.90 -10.00
N MET A 124 8.48 25.00 -10.91
CA MET A 124 8.14 23.61 -10.59
C MET A 124 9.07 22.66 -11.34
N VAL A 125 9.68 21.73 -10.62
CA VAL A 125 10.66 20.79 -11.17
C VAL A 125 10.11 19.38 -11.07
N ILE A 126 10.23 18.61 -12.16
CA ILE A 126 10.05 17.16 -12.14
C ILE A 126 11.45 16.53 -12.06
N ASP A 127 11.76 15.92 -10.92
CA ASP A 127 12.99 15.17 -10.73
C ASP A 127 12.68 13.80 -10.13
N ASP A 128 13.36 12.76 -10.62
CA ASP A 128 13.23 11.41 -10.10
C ASP A 128 14.58 10.72 -9.85
N LEU A 129 15.68 11.50 -9.92
CA LEU A 129 17.04 11.05 -9.64
C LEU A 129 17.46 11.33 -8.20
N ALA A 130 17.04 12.46 -7.61
CA ALA A 130 17.43 12.92 -6.28
C ALA A 130 18.95 12.97 -6.06
N ASN A 131 19.69 13.41 -7.09
CA ASN A 131 21.16 13.42 -7.10
C ASN A 131 21.79 14.82 -7.29
N ARG A 132 20.95 15.86 -7.39
CA ARG A 132 21.38 17.25 -7.61
C ARG A 132 20.50 18.21 -6.85
N ARG A 133 21.00 19.44 -6.68
CA ARG A 133 20.27 20.50 -5.98
C ARG A 133 19.32 21.21 -6.94
N HIS A 134 18.18 21.64 -6.41
CA HIS A 134 17.19 22.42 -7.12
C HIS A 134 16.79 23.67 -6.30
N ASP A 135 16.58 24.81 -6.96
CA ASP A 135 15.92 26.01 -6.46
C ASP A 135 14.52 26.16 -7.09
N CYS A 136 13.54 25.46 -6.50
CA CYS A 136 12.15 25.45 -6.98
C CYS A 136 11.14 25.64 -5.83
N ASP A 137 9.91 26.01 -6.18
CA ASP A 137 8.80 26.18 -5.25
C ASP A 137 8.01 24.87 -5.05
N VAL A 138 7.98 24.02 -6.09
CA VAL A 138 7.37 22.68 -6.05
C VAL A 138 8.31 21.69 -6.74
N LEU A 139 8.55 20.54 -6.10
CA LEU A 139 9.24 19.42 -6.73
C LEU A 139 8.31 18.20 -6.78
N LEU A 140 8.22 17.58 -7.95
CA LEU A 140 7.53 16.31 -8.17
C LEU A 140 8.55 15.20 -8.41
N ASP A 141 8.47 14.17 -7.61
CA ASP A 141 9.08 12.87 -7.88
C ASP A 141 7.98 11.80 -7.87
N GLN A 142 7.64 11.28 -9.04
CA GLN A 142 6.58 10.27 -9.14
C GLN A 142 7.05 8.85 -8.80
N ASN A 143 8.34 8.62 -8.60
CA ASN A 143 8.88 7.28 -8.40
C ASN A 143 8.69 6.80 -6.97
N TYR A 144 8.50 5.49 -6.82
CA TYR A 144 8.47 4.82 -5.51
C TYR A 144 9.87 4.78 -4.90
N SER A 145 9.95 5.10 -3.61
CA SER A 145 11.13 4.89 -2.78
C SER A 145 10.72 4.70 -1.32
N ALA A 146 11.46 3.85 -0.60
CA ALA A 146 11.31 3.66 0.84
C ALA A 146 11.62 4.93 1.66
N GLU A 147 12.49 5.80 1.15
CA GLU A 147 12.90 7.05 1.82
C GLU A 147 11.87 8.18 1.67
N GLY A 148 10.95 8.07 0.71
CA GLY A 148 9.95 9.10 0.42
C GLY A 148 10.58 10.48 0.23
N GLU A 149 10.05 11.49 0.92
CA GLU A 149 10.54 12.88 0.86
C GLU A 149 11.99 13.06 1.34
N GLN A 150 12.52 12.15 2.17
CA GLN A 150 13.88 12.27 2.73
C GLN A 150 14.98 12.23 1.67
N ARG A 151 14.70 11.66 0.49
CA ARG A 151 15.63 11.67 -0.65
C ARG A 151 16.07 13.08 -1.07
N TYR A 152 15.22 14.07 -0.82
CA TYR A 152 15.48 15.46 -1.17
C TYR A 152 16.00 16.31 0.01
N ALA A 153 16.35 15.67 1.14
CA ALA A 153 16.90 16.37 2.29
C ALA A 153 18.20 17.12 1.92
N GLY A 154 18.19 18.44 2.05
CA GLY A 154 19.33 19.30 1.67
C GLY A 154 19.49 19.54 0.16
N LEU A 155 18.66 18.93 -0.69
CA LEU A 155 18.68 19.13 -2.15
C LEU A 155 17.75 20.24 -2.61
N VAL A 156 16.74 20.62 -1.81
CA VAL A 156 15.77 21.68 -2.11
C VAL A 156 15.68 22.73 -1.00
N PRO A 157 15.17 23.95 -1.26
CA PRO A 157 14.85 24.94 -0.23
C PRO A 157 13.85 24.39 0.78
N GLY A 158 13.96 24.80 2.05
CA GLY A 158 13.03 24.35 3.11
C GLY A 158 11.57 24.78 2.91
N ALA A 159 11.31 25.76 2.05
CA ALA A 159 9.96 26.19 1.67
C ALA A 159 9.41 25.46 0.41
N CYS A 160 10.22 24.63 -0.24
CA CYS A 160 9.80 23.87 -1.42
C CYS A 160 8.75 22.83 -1.02
N LYS A 161 7.65 22.78 -1.76
CA LYS A 161 6.62 21.76 -1.58
C LYS A 161 7.02 20.48 -2.32
N LEU A 162 7.29 19.42 -1.57
CA LEU A 162 7.60 18.10 -2.11
C LEU A 162 6.31 17.33 -2.42
N LEU A 163 6.26 16.72 -3.61
CA LEU A 163 5.22 15.79 -4.04
C LEU A 163 5.93 14.50 -4.47
N VAL A 164 6.22 13.63 -3.49
CA VAL A 164 7.03 12.42 -3.71
C VAL A 164 6.19 11.15 -3.63
N GLY A 165 6.39 10.25 -4.60
CA GLY A 165 5.81 8.92 -4.64
C GLY A 165 4.74 8.70 -5.72
N PRO A 166 4.37 7.43 -5.95
CA PRO A 166 3.48 7.00 -7.04
C PRO A 166 2.06 7.58 -6.97
N ARG A 167 1.63 8.09 -5.82
CA ARG A 167 0.37 8.85 -5.65
C ARG A 167 0.30 10.08 -6.56
N TYR A 168 1.45 10.62 -6.96
CA TYR A 168 1.57 11.81 -7.80
C TYR A 168 1.93 11.48 -9.26
N ALA A 169 1.87 10.20 -9.66
CA ALA A 169 2.16 9.80 -11.04
C ALA A 169 1.26 10.54 -12.05
N LEU A 170 1.91 11.11 -13.07
CA LEU A 170 1.25 11.89 -14.12
C LEU A 170 0.66 10.97 -15.19
N LEU A 171 -0.50 10.39 -14.87
CA LEU A 171 -1.19 9.47 -15.76
C LEU A 171 -2.24 10.18 -16.62
N ARG A 172 -2.45 9.63 -17.81
CA ARG A 172 -3.52 10.07 -18.72
C ARG A 172 -4.90 9.66 -18.20
N PRO A 173 -5.97 10.40 -18.53
CA PRO A 173 -7.31 10.14 -17.99
C PRO A 173 -7.87 8.74 -18.34
N GLU A 174 -7.41 8.12 -19.42
CA GLU A 174 -7.87 6.80 -19.85
C GLU A 174 -7.57 5.71 -18.81
N TYR A 175 -6.48 5.84 -18.04
CA TYR A 175 -6.15 4.87 -16.98
C TYR A 175 -7.16 4.94 -15.84
N VAL A 176 -7.58 6.13 -15.42
CA VAL A 176 -8.63 6.31 -14.41
C VAL A 176 -9.98 5.83 -14.96
N ALA A 177 -10.29 6.13 -16.22
CA ALA A 177 -11.53 5.69 -16.85
C ALA A 177 -11.64 4.15 -16.89
N HIS A 178 -10.57 3.46 -17.32
CA HIS A 178 -10.53 2.00 -17.35
C HIS A 178 -10.53 1.37 -15.96
N ARG A 179 -9.95 2.04 -14.96
CA ARG A 179 -9.95 1.56 -13.57
C ARG A 179 -11.38 1.39 -13.02
N LYS A 180 -12.30 2.29 -13.37
CA LYS A 180 -13.70 2.25 -12.90
C LYS A 180 -14.46 1.01 -13.36
N THR A 181 -14.14 0.51 -14.54
CA THR A 181 -14.79 -0.67 -15.14
C THR A 181 -13.90 -1.91 -15.10
N LEU A 182 -12.85 -1.88 -14.29
CA LEU A 182 -11.85 -2.95 -14.27
C LEU A 182 -12.41 -4.20 -13.59
N ARG A 183 -12.20 -5.37 -14.21
CA ARG A 183 -12.52 -6.64 -13.57
C ARG A 183 -11.60 -6.91 -12.37
N VAL A 184 -12.11 -7.61 -11.37
CA VAL A 184 -11.27 -8.18 -10.32
C VAL A 184 -10.41 -9.28 -10.94
N ARG A 185 -9.09 -9.24 -10.72
CA ARG A 185 -8.18 -10.31 -11.14
C ARG A 185 -8.20 -11.42 -10.10
N ASP A 186 -8.46 -12.65 -10.55
CA ASP A 186 -8.50 -13.86 -9.75
C ASP A 186 -7.11 -14.50 -9.56
N GLY A 187 -6.06 -13.86 -10.07
CA GLY A 187 -4.68 -14.35 -10.00
C GLY A 187 -4.30 -15.37 -11.08
N GLN A 188 -5.25 -15.84 -11.88
CA GLN A 188 -5.00 -16.81 -12.94
C GLN A 188 -4.42 -16.11 -14.18
N VAL A 189 -3.21 -16.51 -14.61
CA VAL A 189 -2.58 -15.92 -15.78
C VAL A 189 -3.10 -16.59 -17.05
N ARG A 190 -3.87 -15.86 -17.85
CA ARG A 190 -4.41 -16.33 -19.14
C ARG A 190 -3.91 -15.49 -20.30
N ARG A 191 -3.66 -14.20 -20.04
CA ARG A 191 -3.24 -13.20 -21.02
C ARG A 191 -2.07 -12.37 -20.50
N VAL A 192 -0.98 -12.32 -21.27
CA VAL A 192 0.24 -11.57 -20.95
C VAL A 192 0.38 -10.38 -21.90
N LEU A 193 0.64 -9.19 -21.36
CA LEU A 193 1.01 -8.00 -22.13
C LEU A 193 2.54 -7.84 -22.13
N VAL A 194 3.14 -7.66 -23.30
CA VAL A 194 4.59 -7.42 -23.47
C VAL A 194 4.81 -6.01 -24.03
N PHE A 195 5.47 -5.16 -23.25
CA PHE A 195 5.82 -3.79 -23.65
C PHE A 195 7.05 -3.25 -22.92
N PHE A 196 8.16 -3.06 -23.66
CA PHE A 196 9.42 -2.51 -23.14
C PHE A 196 9.68 -1.05 -23.55
N GLY A 197 8.64 -0.34 -24.00
CA GLY A 197 8.73 1.06 -24.42
C GLY A 197 8.72 1.25 -25.94
N GLY A 198 8.79 2.50 -26.39
CA GLY A 198 8.58 2.85 -27.79
C GLY A 198 9.72 2.45 -28.74
N THR A 199 10.96 2.39 -28.25
CA THR A 199 12.14 2.11 -29.10
C THR A 199 12.66 0.69 -28.93
N ASP A 200 12.75 0.18 -27.70
CA ASP A 200 13.29 -1.15 -27.36
C ASP A 200 14.56 -1.50 -28.16
N GLN A 201 15.57 -0.62 -28.07
CA GLN A 201 16.80 -0.74 -28.86
C GLN A 201 17.57 -2.05 -28.62
N GLN A 202 17.40 -2.63 -27.43
CA GLN A 202 18.09 -3.85 -26.99
C GLN A 202 17.33 -5.15 -27.34
N ASN A 203 16.16 -5.04 -27.99
CA ASN A 203 15.29 -6.17 -28.33
C ASN A 203 14.86 -7.03 -27.13
N VAL A 204 14.55 -6.38 -26.01
CA VAL A 204 14.07 -7.07 -24.79
C VAL A 204 12.69 -7.70 -25.04
N THR A 205 11.89 -7.11 -25.93
CA THR A 205 10.65 -7.73 -26.43
C THR A 205 10.91 -9.09 -27.06
N GLY A 206 11.97 -9.23 -27.86
CA GLY A 206 12.33 -10.50 -28.49
C GLY A 206 12.73 -11.57 -27.48
N MET A 207 13.49 -11.20 -26.44
CA MET A 207 13.82 -12.09 -25.32
C MET A 207 12.56 -12.55 -24.55
N ALA A 208 11.62 -11.63 -24.30
CA ALA A 208 10.36 -11.95 -23.65
C ALA A 208 9.50 -12.92 -24.47
N LEU A 209 9.43 -12.73 -25.79
CA LEU A 209 8.74 -13.65 -26.70
C LEU A 209 9.38 -15.03 -26.77
N GLU A 210 10.71 -15.10 -26.71
CA GLU A 210 11.44 -16.36 -26.64
C GLU A 210 11.09 -17.11 -25.34
N ALA A 211 11.16 -16.43 -24.19
CA ALA A 211 10.81 -17.01 -22.89
C ALA A 211 9.34 -17.50 -22.84
N LEU A 212 8.41 -16.68 -23.34
CA LEU A 212 6.99 -17.06 -23.42
C LEU A 212 6.77 -18.27 -24.34
N SER A 213 7.61 -18.48 -25.35
CA SER A 213 7.49 -19.58 -26.32
C SER A 213 7.88 -20.95 -25.76
N TYR A 214 8.33 -21.02 -24.51
CA TYR A 214 8.55 -22.27 -23.77
C TYR A 214 7.27 -23.13 -23.74
N PRO A 215 7.36 -24.47 -23.90
CA PRO A 215 6.18 -25.34 -24.06
C PRO A 215 5.07 -25.12 -23.03
N ASP A 216 5.42 -25.00 -21.75
CA ASP A 216 4.46 -24.84 -20.66
C ASP A 216 3.75 -23.48 -20.66
N LEU A 217 4.28 -22.47 -21.36
CA LEU A 217 3.73 -21.13 -21.46
C LEU A 217 3.05 -20.87 -22.82
N ARG A 218 3.08 -21.82 -23.76
CA ARG A 218 2.49 -21.66 -25.11
C ARG A 218 0.98 -21.50 -25.14
N HIS A 219 0.30 -21.94 -24.09
CA HIS A 219 -1.15 -21.81 -23.97
C HIS A 219 -1.61 -20.37 -23.65
N LEU A 220 -0.71 -19.52 -23.15
CA LEU A 220 -1.03 -18.14 -22.79
C LEU A 220 -1.27 -17.26 -24.01
N LYS A 221 -2.33 -16.45 -23.98
CA LYS A 221 -2.54 -15.37 -24.94
C LYS A 221 -1.50 -14.28 -24.71
N VAL A 222 -0.90 -13.75 -25.78
CA VAL A 222 0.14 -12.71 -25.65
C VAL A 222 -0.20 -11.52 -26.55
N ASP A 223 -0.27 -10.34 -25.96
CA ASP A 223 -0.27 -9.08 -26.70
C ASP A 223 1.12 -8.47 -26.65
N VAL A 224 1.67 -8.20 -27.82
CA VAL A 224 2.94 -7.50 -27.95
C VAL A 224 2.66 -6.12 -28.50
N VAL A 225 3.22 -5.09 -27.88
CA VAL A 225 3.18 -3.74 -28.40
C VAL A 225 4.60 -3.28 -28.69
N VAL A 226 4.83 -2.77 -29.90
CA VAL A 226 6.11 -2.16 -30.29
C VAL A 226 5.85 -0.79 -30.91
N GLY A 227 6.74 0.17 -30.67
CA GLY A 227 6.63 1.48 -31.30
C GLY A 227 6.94 1.41 -32.80
N ALA A 228 6.44 2.40 -33.55
CA ALA A 228 6.60 2.45 -35.00
C ALA A 228 8.07 2.47 -35.47
N ASN A 229 8.97 2.99 -34.63
CA ASN A 229 10.40 3.14 -34.91
C ASN A 229 11.26 2.06 -34.21
N ASN A 230 10.68 0.93 -33.79
CA ASN A 230 11.44 -0.16 -33.19
C ASN A 230 12.35 -0.81 -34.27
N PRO A 231 13.69 -0.82 -34.09
CA PRO A 231 14.62 -1.34 -35.09
C PRO A 231 14.54 -2.86 -35.28
N HIS A 232 13.91 -3.59 -34.35
CA HIS A 232 13.78 -5.05 -34.35
C HIS A 232 12.38 -5.52 -34.77
N ARG A 233 11.55 -4.61 -35.29
CA ARG A 233 10.15 -4.89 -35.62
C ARG A 233 9.96 -6.14 -36.49
N ASP A 234 10.74 -6.28 -37.57
CA ASP A 234 10.62 -7.41 -38.49
C ASP A 234 10.92 -8.75 -37.80
N SER A 235 11.93 -8.78 -36.92
CA SER A 235 12.29 -9.98 -36.14
C SER A 235 11.17 -10.35 -35.15
N ILE A 236 10.60 -9.35 -34.49
CA ILE A 236 9.48 -9.52 -33.55
C ILE A 236 8.23 -10.04 -34.30
N GLU A 237 7.93 -9.50 -35.48
CA GLU A 237 6.83 -9.97 -36.33
C GLU A 237 6.98 -11.47 -36.66
N GLN A 238 8.20 -11.92 -36.98
CA GLN A 238 8.47 -13.35 -37.23
C GLN A 238 8.30 -14.21 -35.97
N GLN A 239 8.72 -13.74 -34.80
CA GLN A 239 8.51 -14.47 -33.53
C GLN A 239 7.02 -14.59 -33.19
N VAL A 240 6.25 -13.51 -33.38
CA VAL A 240 4.80 -13.49 -33.17
C VAL A 240 4.09 -14.48 -34.09
N LEU A 241 4.46 -14.56 -35.37
CA LEU A 241 3.89 -15.52 -36.32
C LEU A 241 4.14 -16.99 -35.95
N ARG A 242 5.26 -17.28 -35.29
CA ARG A 242 5.64 -18.65 -34.87
C ARG A 242 5.00 -19.08 -33.57
N ARG A 243 4.53 -18.13 -32.75
CA ARG A 243 3.92 -18.39 -31.46
C ARG A 243 2.39 -18.38 -31.57
N PRO A 244 1.68 -19.46 -31.20
CA PRO A 244 0.22 -19.45 -31.21
C PRO A 244 -0.33 -18.40 -30.22
N HIS A 245 -1.57 -17.97 -30.44
CA HIS A 245 -2.30 -17.05 -29.55
C HIS A 245 -1.59 -15.72 -29.25
N THR A 246 -0.76 -15.24 -30.19
CA THR A 246 0.03 -14.02 -30.02
C THR A 246 -0.39 -12.97 -31.03
N THR A 247 -0.60 -11.73 -30.58
CA THR A 247 -1.03 -10.60 -31.41
C THR A 247 -0.02 -9.46 -31.28
N LEU A 248 0.49 -8.98 -32.42
CA LEU A 248 1.29 -7.76 -32.47
C LEU A 248 0.38 -6.55 -32.71
N HIS A 249 0.49 -5.55 -31.85
CA HIS A 249 -0.20 -4.28 -31.96
C HIS A 249 0.77 -3.20 -32.46
N ALA A 250 0.29 -2.34 -33.35
CA ALA A 250 0.99 -1.13 -33.73
C ALA A 250 1.09 -0.14 -32.56
N SER A 251 1.85 0.95 -32.74
CA SER A 251 1.90 2.04 -31.77
C SER A 251 0.50 2.59 -31.48
N ARG A 252 0.19 2.83 -30.20
CA ARG A 252 -1.13 3.31 -29.73
C ARG A 252 -0.99 4.53 -28.81
N PRO A 253 -2.02 5.38 -28.69
CA PRO A 253 -1.98 6.55 -27.80
C PRO A 253 -1.87 6.21 -26.31
N HIS A 254 -2.40 5.05 -25.90
CA HIS A 254 -2.37 4.53 -24.54
C HIS A 254 -2.42 2.99 -24.55
N LEU A 255 -2.13 2.37 -23.41
CA LEU A 255 -2.18 0.91 -23.22
C LEU A 255 -3.27 0.44 -22.26
N ALA A 256 -4.09 1.37 -21.74
CA ALA A 256 -5.06 1.09 -20.68
C ALA A 256 -6.04 -0.05 -20.99
N ASP A 257 -6.51 -0.16 -22.24
CA ASP A 257 -7.42 -1.21 -22.69
C ASP A 257 -6.77 -2.61 -22.70
N LEU A 258 -5.51 -2.70 -23.14
CA LEU A 258 -4.74 -3.95 -23.13
C LEU A 258 -4.36 -4.33 -21.70
N MET A 259 -3.95 -3.36 -20.88
CA MET A 259 -3.63 -3.58 -19.47
C MET A 259 -4.85 -4.05 -18.67
N ALA A 260 -6.05 -3.52 -18.96
CA ALA A 260 -7.29 -3.94 -18.32
C ALA A 260 -7.68 -5.40 -18.66
N GLN A 261 -7.30 -5.87 -19.86
CA GLN A 261 -7.57 -7.24 -20.30
C GLN A 261 -6.54 -8.24 -19.78
N ALA A 262 -5.27 -7.84 -19.65
CA ALA A 262 -4.16 -8.70 -19.24
C ALA A 262 -4.24 -9.13 -17.77
N ASP A 263 -3.64 -10.28 -17.49
CA ASP A 263 -3.45 -10.84 -16.14
C ASP A 263 -2.03 -10.62 -15.61
N LEU A 264 -1.05 -10.53 -16.51
CA LEU A 264 0.37 -10.32 -16.21
C LEU A 264 1.00 -9.42 -17.29
N ALA A 265 1.95 -8.59 -16.90
CA ALA A 265 2.77 -7.82 -17.83
C ALA A 265 4.25 -8.21 -17.77
N LEU A 266 4.91 -8.16 -18.93
CA LEU A 266 6.37 -8.08 -19.07
C LEU A 266 6.70 -6.69 -19.58
N GLY A 267 7.51 -5.92 -18.84
CA GLY A 267 7.86 -4.58 -19.28
C GLY A 267 9.02 -3.93 -18.56
N ALA A 268 9.37 -2.74 -19.06
CA ALA A 268 10.46 -1.94 -18.51
C ALA A 268 10.09 -1.25 -17.19
N GLY A 269 11.11 -0.90 -16.38
CA GLY A 269 10.98 -0.18 -15.11
C GLY A 269 10.77 1.33 -15.23
N GLY A 270 10.23 1.81 -16.36
CA GLY A 270 10.01 3.24 -16.62
C GLY A 270 8.61 3.74 -16.21
N ALA A 271 8.15 4.83 -16.85
CA ALA A 271 6.86 5.47 -16.55
C ALA A 271 5.64 4.54 -16.65
N THR A 272 5.69 3.53 -17.53
CA THR A 272 4.60 2.55 -17.67
C THR A 272 4.42 1.65 -16.45
N THR A 273 5.36 1.63 -15.51
CA THR A 273 5.18 0.99 -14.20
C THR A 273 3.97 1.56 -13.47
N TRP A 274 3.84 2.89 -13.45
CA TRP A 274 2.75 3.56 -12.74
C TRP A 274 1.39 3.33 -13.42
N GLU A 275 1.38 3.25 -14.75
CA GLU A 275 0.20 2.88 -15.55
C GLU A 275 -0.29 1.46 -15.22
N ARG A 276 0.63 0.49 -15.17
CA ARG A 276 0.31 -0.91 -14.78
C ARG A 276 -0.21 -0.97 -13.36
N MET A 277 0.45 -0.28 -12.43
CA MET A 277 0.03 -0.26 -11.03
C MET A 277 -1.35 0.39 -10.84
N CYS A 278 -1.64 1.46 -11.59
CA CYS A 278 -2.97 2.12 -11.59
C CYS A 278 -4.09 1.17 -12.00
N LEU A 279 -3.83 0.28 -12.94
CA LEU A 279 -4.79 -0.74 -13.36
C LEU A 279 -4.62 -2.06 -12.60
N GLY A 280 -3.79 -2.09 -11.55
CA GLY A 280 -3.53 -3.29 -10.75
C GLY A 280 -2.99 -4.46 -11.56
N LEU A 281 -2.21 -4.23 -12.61
CA LEU A 281 -1.67 -5.29 -13.46
C LEU A 281 -0.36 -5.82 -12.88
N PRO A 282 -0.34 -7.05 -12.31
CA PRO A 282 0.89 -7.70 -11.87
C PRO A 282 1.94 -7.68 -12.98
N SER A 283 3.20 -7.43 -12.61
CA SER A 283 4.25 -7.16 -13.59
C SER A 283 5.54 -7.90 -13.22
N ILE A 284 6.13 -8.56 -14.22
CA ILE A 284 7.56 -8.90 -14.22
C ILE A 284 8.29 -7.76 -14.93
N VAL A 285 9.26 -7.17 -14.23
CA VAL A 285 9.94 -5.96 -14.68
C VAL A 285 11.41 -6.24 -14.96
N ILE A 286 11.91 -5.75 -16.08
CA ILE A 286 13.35 -5.71 -16.41
C ILE A 286 13.74 -4.25 -16.53
N SER A 287 14.76 -3.80 -15.82
CA SER A 287 15.27 -2.44 -16.03
C SER A 287 16.18 -2.44 -17.27
N ILE A 288 15.94 -1.48 -18.17
CA ILE A 288 16.67 -1.35 -19.44
C ILE A 288 17.56 -0.10 -19.49
N ALA A 289 17.56 0.67 -18.41
CA ALA A 289 18.39 1.85 -18.20
C ALA A 289 18.71 1.99 -16.71
N GLU A 290 19.87 2.57 -16.38
CA GLU A 290 20.36 2.72 -15.00
C GLU A 290 19.39 3.52 -14.12
N ASN A 291 18.78 4.58 -14.64
CA ASN A 291 17.77 5.37 -13.91
C ASN A 291 16.50 4.60 -13.53
N GLN A 292 16.25 3.42 -14.10
CA GLN A 292 15.10 2.57 -13.74
C GLN A 292 15.41 1.62 -12.57
N ARG A 293 16.70 1.37 -12.27
CA ARG A 293 17.10 0.36 -11.28
C ARG A 293 16.65 0.71 -9.86
N PRO A 294 16.89 1.93 -9.33
CA PRO A 294 16.57 2.22 -7.94
C PRO A 294 15.08 2.04 -7.62
N ALA A 295 14.20 2.54 -8.50
CA ALA A 295 12.76 2.39 -8.33
C ALA A 295 12.31 0.92 -8.48
N SER A 296 12.90 0.17 -9.42
CA SER A 296 12.57 -1.24 -9.63
C SER A 296 12.99 -2.10 -8.43
N GLU A 297 14.18 -1.85 -7.87
CA GLU A 297 14.70 -2.54 -6.68
C GLU A 297 13.84 -2.23 -5.44
N ALA A 298 13.53 -0.94 -5.22
CA ALA A 298 12.67 -0.53 -4.09
C ALA A 298 11.26 -1.13 -4.19
N LEU A 299 10.67 -1.18 -5.39
CA LEU A 299 9.38 -1.84 -5.61
C LEU A 299 9.45 -3.35 -5.38
N ALA A 300 10.56 -4.01 -5.73
CA ALA A 300 10.75 -5.44 -5.52
C ALA A 300 10.87 -5.76 -4.01
N GLU A 301 11.64 -4.96 -3.27
CA GLU A 301 11.78 -5.07 -1.82
C GLU A 301 10.43 -4.88 -1.11
N ALA A 302 9.64 -3.91 -1.59
CA ALA A 302 8.27 -3.67 -1.14
C ALA A 302 7.26 -4.73 -1.62
N ARG A 303 7.69 -5.74 -2.38
CA ARG A 303 6.85 -6.81 -2.96
C ARG A 303 5.71 -6.27 -3.85
N LEU A 304 5.96 -5.18 -4.56
CA LEU A 304 5.01 -4.51 -5.45
C LEU A 304 5.20 -4.87 -6.92
N ILE A 305 6.31 -5.51 -7.28
CA ILE A 305 6.56 -6.08 -8.61
C ILE A 305 7.40 -7.37 -8.49
N HIS A 306 7.47 -8.13 -9.58
CA HIS A 306 8.48 -9.18 -9.75
C HIS A 306 9.66 -8.63 -10.56
N TYR A 307 10.71 -8.16 -9.90
CA TYR A 307 11.87 -7.65 -10.61
C TYR A 307 12.75 -8.81 -11.08
N ALA A 308 12.89 -8.95 -12.40
CA ALA A 308 13.75 -9.95 -13.03
C ALA A 308 15.22 -9.54 -12.98
N GLY A 309 15.50 -8.22 -12.93
CA GLY A 309 16.84 -7.64 -12.85
C GLY A 309 17.14 -6.66 -13.99
N HIS A 310 18.41 -6.32 -14.14
CA HIS A 310 18.89 -5.34 -15.12
C HIS A 310 19.36 -6.01 -16.42
N PHE A 311 19.01 -5.44 -17.57
CA PHE A 311 19.57 -5.86 -18.85
C PHE A 311 20.97 -5.24 -19.04
N PRO A 312 22.02 -5.99 -19.47
CA PRO A 312 22.01 -7.31 -20.11
C PRO A 312 22.29 -8.51 -19.17
N ASP A 313 22.24 -8.31 -17.85
CA ASP A 313 22.57 -9.35 -16.87
C ASP A 313 21.53 -10.48 -16.86
N ILE A 314 20.31 -10.20 -17.33
CA ILE A 314 19.22 -11.19 -17.42
C ILE A 314 19.26 -11.98 -18.72
N LYS A 315 19.03 -13.29 -18.60
CA LYS A 315 18.97 -14.26 -19.71
C LYS A 315 17.56 -14.83 -19.87
N THR A 316 17.24 -15.29 -21.09
CA THR A 316 15.94 -15.89 -21.43
C THR A 316 15.54 -17.00 -20.46
N ASP A 317 16.46 -17.89 -20.07
CA ASP A 317 16.17 -19.00 -19.15
C ASP A 317 15.73 -18.52 -17.77
N HIS A 318 16.38 -17.48 -17.24
CA HIS A 318 16.00 -16.89 -15.96
C HIS A 318 14.59 -16.27 -16.03
N LEU A 319 14.31 -15.53 -17.10
CA LEU A 319 12.99 -14.95 -17.33
C LEU A 319 11.91 -16.04 -17.48
N THR A 320 12.22 -17.14 -18.15
CA THR A 320 11.32 -18.29 -18.33
C THR A 320 10.97 -18.94 -16.99
N GLN A 321 11.97 -19.20 -16.16
CA GLN A 321 11.75 -19.77 -14.82
C GLN A 321 10.91 -18.85 -13.94
N LEU A 322 11.15 -17.54 -14.00
CA LEU A 322 10.35 -16.56 -13.26
C LEU A 322 8.90 -16.55 -13.75
N LEU A 323 8.68 -16.52 -15.07
CA LEU A 323 7.36 -16.59 -15.69
C LEU A 323 6.57 -17.82 -15.23
N MET A 324 7.17 -19.01 -15.31
CA MET A 324 6.55 -20.25 -14.87
C MET A 324 6.19 -20.20 -13.37
N ARG A 325 7.10 -19.71 -12.54
CA ARG A 325 6.86 -19.62 -11.09
C ARG A 325 5.70 -18.65 -10.78
N GLN A 326 5.63 -17.52 -11.47
CA GLN A 326 4.55 -16.55 -11.24
C GLN A 326 3.22 -17.00 -11.85
N SER A 327 3.21 -17.69 -13.00
CA SER A 327 1.96 -18.17 -13.60
C SER A 327 1.19 -19.15 -12.72
N HIS A 328 1.85 -19.79 -11.75
CA HIS A 328 1.22 -20.68 -10.78
C HIS A 328 0.93 -20.03 -9.41
N ALA A 329 1.36 -18.78 -9.18
CA ALA A 329 1.26 -18.08 -7.90
C ALA A 329 -0.05 -17.28 -7.75
N THR A 330 -1.20 -17.96 -7.95
CA THR A 330 -2.54 -17.36 -8.06
C THR A 330 -2.84 -16.34 -6.94
N GLU A 331 -2.78 -16.75 -5.68
CA GLU A 331 -3.12 -15.88 -4.54
C GLU A 331 -2.21 -14.64 -4.46
N LYS A 332 -0.90 -14.84 -4.69
CA LYS A 332 0.09 -13.77 -4.67
C LYS A 332 -0.15 -12.75 -5.78
N LEU A 333 -0.59 -13.18 -6.97
CA LEU A 333 -0.90 -12.27 -8.07
C LEU A 333 -2.17 -11.46 -7.81
N ALA A 334 -3.20 -12.06 -7.19
CA ALA A 334 -4.41 -11.34 -6.79
C ALA A 334 -4.12 -10.30 -5.70
N GLU A 335 -3.28 -10.65 -4.73
CA GLU A 335 -2.80 -9.71 -3.71
C GLU A 335 -1.97 -8.58 -4.34
N LEU A 336 -1.04 -8.91 -5.24
CA LEU A 336 -0.20 -7.95 -5.94
C LEU A 336 -1.02 -6.93 -6.74
N SER A 337 -2.05 -7.40 -7.45
CA SER A 337 -3.01 -6.55 -8.17
C SER A 337 -3.64 -5.51 -7.25
N THR A 338 -4.07 -5.92 -6.05
CA THR A 338 -4.67 -5.03 -5.05
C THR A 338 -3.65 -4.05 -4.48
N ASN A 339 -2.47 -4.54 -4.11
CA ASN A 339 -1.39 -3.73 -3.55
C ASN A 339 -0.90 -2.66 -4.54
N ASN A 340 -0.84 -2.99 -5.83
CA ASN A 340 -0.52 -2.06 -6.91
C ASN A 340 -1.54 -0.91 -7.00
N GLN A 341 -2.83 -1.23 -6.94
CA GLN A 341 -3.91 -0.24 -6.95
C GLN A 341 -3.91 0.68 -5.73
N LEU A 342 -3.39 0.22 -4.59
CA LEU A 342 -3.18 1.04 -3.39
C LEU A 342 -2.02 2.03 -3.56
N GLN A 343 -1.06 1.79 -4.45
CA GLN A 343 0.06 2.73 -4.63
C GLN A 343 -0.25 3.84 -5.64
N VAL A 344 -1.02 3.51 -6.68
CA VAL A 344 -1.36 4.44 -7.77
C VAL A 344 -2.86 4.42 -8.00
N ASP A 345 -3.52 5.56 -7.80
CA ASP A 345 -4.96 5.74 -8.05
C ASP A 345 -5.28 6.49 -9.36
N GLY A 346 -4.25 7.00 -10.03
CA GLY A 346 -4.35 7.75 -11.28
C GLY A 346 -4.78 9.21 -11.12
N LEU A 347 -4.88 9.73 -9.89
CA LEU A 347 -5.27 11.11 -9.61
C LEU A 347 -4.07 12.06 -9.46
N GLY A 348 -2.84 11.58 -9.68
CA GLY A 348 -1.61 12.35 -9.49
C GLY A 348 -1.56 13.64 -10.29
N THR A 349 -1.97 13.61 -11.56
CA THR A 349 -2.07 14.81 -12.41
C THR A 349 -3.02 15.85 -11.81
N LEU A 350 -4.21 15.44 -11.36
CA LEU A 350 -5.20 16.33 -10.76
C LEU A 350 -4.69 16.93 -9.44
N ARG A 351 -3.98 16.14 -8.62
CA ARG A 351 -3.34 16.63 -7.40
C ARG A 351 -2.33 17.73 -7.69
N LEU A 352 -1.47 17.53 -8.69
CA LEU A 352 -0.49 18.54 -9.07
C LEU A 352 -1.18 19.79 -9.62
N VAL A 353 -2.20 19.64 -10.46
CA VAL A 353 -3.02 20.76 -10.95
C VAL A 353 -3.64 21.54 -9.79
N GLU A 354 -4.16 20.88 -8.76
CA GLU A 354 -4.71 21.53 -7.56
C GLU A 354 -3.66 22.27 -6.73
N VAL A 355 -2.38 21.89 -6.82
CA VAL A 355 -1.26 22.61 -6.19
C VAL A 355 -0.87 23.84 -7.01
N LEU A 356 -0.81 23.73 -8.34
CA LEU A 356 -0.38 24.82 -9.22
C LEU A 356 -1.49 25.86 -9.48
N CYS A 357 -2.73 25.38 -9.63
CA CYS A 357 -3.94 26.13 -9.92
C CYS A 357 -5.06 25.77 -8.93
N PRO A 358 -4.95 26.22 -7.67
CA PRO A 358 -5.88 25.84 -6.60
C PRO A 358 -7.30 26.32 -6.90
N CYS A 359 -8.30 25.49 -6.60
CA CYS A 359 -9.70 25.87 -6.76
C CYS A 359 -10.14 26.88 -5.68
N ASN A 360 -11.21 27.62 -5.95
CA ASN A 360 -11.79 28.51 -4.97
C ASN A 360 -12.54 27.72 -3.89
N ILE A 361 -12.58 28.21 -2.65
CA ILE A 361 -13.37 27.59 -1.57
C ILE A 361 -14.87 27.53 -1.88
N ASN A 362 -15.38 28.38 -2.78
CA ASN A 362 -16.78 28.36 -3.20
C ASN A 362 -17.08 27.28 -4.25
N GLU A 363 -16.05 26.67 -4.82
CA GLU A 363 -16.17 25.60 -5.84
C GLU A 363 -16.13 24.20 -5.23
N ILE A 364 -15.92 24.09 -3.91
CA ILE A 364 -15.93 22.81 -3.23
C ILE A 364 -17.36 22.36 -2.94
N ARG A 365 -17.63 21.07 -3.10
CA ARG A 365 -18.95 20.47 -2.90
C ARG A 365 -18.86 19.11 -2.24
N LEU A 366 -19.94 18.71 -1.58
CA LEU A 366 -20.10 17.36 -1.07
C LEU A 366 -20.90 16.51 -2.05
N ARG A 367 -20.46 15.28 -2.25
CA ARG A 367 -21.27 14.21 -2.84
C ARG A 367 -21.33 13.00 -1.90
N PRO A 368 -22.38 12.18 -1.96
CA PRO A 368 -22.39 10.88 -1.28
C PRO A 368 -21.18 10.04 -1.70
N ALA A 369 -20.62 9.30 -0.75
CA ALA A 369 -19.62 8.29 -1.06
C ALA A 369 -20.25 7.10 -1.80
N CYS A 370 -19.49 6.44 -2.66
CA CYS A 370 -19.86 5.20 -3.34
C CYS A 370 -18.77 4.13 -3.17
N GLU A 371 -18.99 2.93 -3.72
CA GLU A 371 -18.05 1.82 -3.60
C GLU A 371 -16.66 2.14 -4.20
N GLU A 372 -16.60 2.99 -5.23
CA GLU A 372 -15.35 3.42 -5.88
C GLU A 372 -14.45 4.24 -4.94
N ASP A 373 -15.01 4.89 -3.91
CA ASP A 373 -14.26 5.76 -3.00
C ASP A 373 -13.47 5.00 -1.93
N ILE A 374 -13.59 3.67 -1.87
CA ILE A 374 -12.94 2.84 -0.86
C ILE A 374 -11.43 3.10 -0.73
N PHE A 375 -10.74 3.27 -1.86
CA PHE A 375 -9.30 3.57 -1.89
C PHE A 375 -9.00 4.98 -1.36
N LEU A 376 -9.83 5.97 -1.69
CA LEU A 376 -9.67 7.34 -1.17
C LEU A 376 -9.82 7.36 0.35
N PHE A 377 -10.87 6.72 0.87
CA PHE A 377 -11.07 6.59 2.31
C PHE A 377 -9.93 5.82 2.98
N TYR A 378 -9.39 4.79 2.33
CA TYR A 378 -8.23 4.05 2.85
C TYR A 378 -7.03 4.97 3.00
N HIS A 379 -6.71 5.73 1.95
CA HIS A 379 -5.58 6.65 1.96
C HIS A 379 -5.74 7.77 2.96
N TRP A 380 -6.90 8.43 3.02
CA TRP A 380 -7.12 9.50 3.98
C TRP A 380 -7.15 8.99 5.42
N ALA A 381 -7.70 7.80 5.65
CA ALA A 381 -7.67 7.22 6.98
C ALA A 381 -6.22 6.90 7.40
N ASN A 382 -5.41 6.34 6.51
CA ASN A 382 -4.03 5.92 6.78
C ASN A 382 -2.96 7.00 6.61
N ASP A 383 -3.33 8.21 6.20
CA ASP A 383 -2.42 9.34 6.16
C ASP A 383 -1.71 9.51 7.52
N PRO A 384 -0.37 9.68 7.57
CA PRO A 384 0.38 9.74 8.82
C PRO A 384 -0.11 10.84 9.78
N GLU A 385 -0.52 12.00 9.27
CA GLU A 385 -1.04 13.10 10.11
C GLU A 385 -2.43 12.78 10.64
N VAL A 386 -3.27 12.11 9.84
CA VAL A 386 -4.56 11.60 10.30
C VAL A 386 -4.37 10.50 11.35
N ARG A 387 -3.44 9.57 11.15
CA ARG A 387 -3.11 8.51 12.13
C ARG A 387 -2.59 9.07 13.45
N LYS A 388 -1.72 10.07 13.45
CA LYS A 388 -1.25 10.76 14.67
C LYS A 388 -2.40 11.32 15.49
N LYS A 389 -3.41 11.90 14.82
CA LYS A 389 -4.61 12.49 15.45
C LYS A 389 -5.68 11.46 15.82
N ALA A 390 -5.69 10.31 15.15
CA ALA A 390 -6.65 9.23 15.41
C ALA A 390 -6.41 8.55 16.77
N VAL A 391 -7.48 8.07 17.42
CA VAL A 391 -7.39 7.37 18.72
C VAL A 391 -6.44 6.17 18.64
N ASN A 392 -6.53 5.38 17.56
CA ASN A 392 -5.54 4.37 17.21
C ASN A 392 -4.62 4.92 16.12
N THR A 393 -3.32 4.99 16.42
CA THR A 393 -2.29 5.55 15.53
C THR A 393 -1.68 4.52 14.58
N ALA A 394 -1.97 3.22 14.74
CA ALA A 394 -1.48 2.19 13.84
C ALA A 394 -2.13 2.32 12.44
N PRO A 395 -1.40 1.99 11.36
CA PRO A 395 -1.99 1.84 10.04
C PRO A 395 -3.10 0.79 10.05
N ILE A 396 -4.19 1.08 9.36
CA ILE A 396 -5.34 0.21 9.15
C ILE A 396 -5.00 -0.76 8.00
N PRO A 397 -5.03 -2.09 8.22
CA PRO A 397 -4.87 -3.06 7.16
C PRO A 397 -5.95 -2.93 6.08
N TRP A 398 -5.61 -3.23 4.82
CA TRP A 398 -6.57 -3.12 3.70
C TRP A 398 -7.82 -3.98 3.90
N VAL A 399 -7.66 -5.23 4.36
CA VAL A 399 -8.77 -6.16 4.61
C VAL A 399 -9.73 -5.59 5.65
N THR A 400 -9.18 -5.03 6.74
CA THR A 400 -9.93 -4.34 7.80
C THR A 400 -10.71 -3.15 7.25
N HIS A 401 -10.03 -2.29 6.50
CA HIS A 401 -10.67 -1.10 5.92
C HIS A 401 -11.78 -1.46 4.94
N ARG A 402 -11.57 -2.46 4.09
CA ARG A 402 -12.57 -2.91 3.11
C ARG A 402 -13.84 -3.40 3.79
N ALA A 403 -13.71 -4.23 4.83
CA ALA A 403 -14.86 -4.69 5.61
C ALA A 403 -15.58 -3.52 6.29
N TRP A 404 -14.83 -2.62 6.93
CA TRP A 404 -15.37 -1.42 7.58
C TRP A 404 -16.13 -0.52 6.59
N PHE A 405 -15.52 -0.16 5.47
CA PHE A 405 -16.09 0.77 4.49
C PHE A 405 -17.37 0.19 3.87
N THR A 406 -17.35 -1.10 3.50
CA THR A 406 -18.51 -1.79 2.94
C THR A 406 -19.69 -1.82 3.92
N ASN A 407 -19.43 -2.13 5.20
CA ASN A 407 -20.45 -2.12 6.24
C ASN A 407 -21.00 -0.70 6.47
N LYS A 408 -20.11 0.30 6.52
CA LYS A 408 -20.48 1.70 6.75
C LYS A 408 -21.27 2.33 5.61
N LEU A 409 -21.03 1.90 4.38
CA LEU A 409 -21.79 2.36 3.21
C LEU A 409 -23.23 1.83 3.23
N ARG A 410 -23.46 0.65 3.84
CA ARG A 410 -24.78 0.00 3.97
C ARG A 410 -25.54 0.37 5.25
N ASP A 411 -24.84 0.91 6.24
CA ASP A 411 -25.42 1.32 7.52
C ASP A 411 -26.34 2.54 7.35
N VAL A 412 -27.64 2.34 7.60
CA VAL A 412 -28.67 3.38 7.45
C VAL A 412 -28.48 4.57 8.40
N ASN A 413 -27.76 4.37 9.51
CA ASN A 413 -27.42 5.40 10.49
C ASN A 413 -26.09 6.08 10.18
N SER A 414 -25.38 5.66 9.14
CA SER A 414 -24.11 6.22 8.73
C SER A 414 -24.26 6.95 7.40
N ARG A 415 -23.75 8.18 7.33
CA ARG A 415 -23.72 8.98 6.10
C ARG A 415 -22.29 9.38 5.80
N LEU A 416 -21.76 8.91 4.67
CA LEU A 416 -20.41 9.19 4.20
C LEU A 416 -20.50 10.12 3.00
N PHE A 417 -19.71 11.20 3.04
CA PHE A 417 -19.60 12.15 1.95
C PHE A 417 -18.14 12.36 1.57
N VAL A 418 -17.92 12.59 0.28
CA VAL A 418 -16.65 13.00 -0.29
C VAL A 418 -16.71 14.50 -0.58
N LEU A 419 -15.67 15.21 -0.17
CA LEU A 419 -15.42 16.59 -0.55
C LEU A 419 -14.70 16.60 -1.90
N GLU A 420 -15.32 17.26 -2.89
CA GLU A 420 -14.75 17.51 -4.21
C GLU A 420 -14.32 18.97 -4.33
N ALA A 421 -13.13 19.18 -4.88
CA ALA A 421 -12.57 20.45 -5.31
C ALA A 421 -12.43 20.41 -6.84
N ALA A 422 -13.36 21.06 -7.54
CA ALA A 422 -13.56 20.87 -8.97
C ALA A 422 -13.76 19.38 -9.34
N ASP A 423 -12.77 18.75 -9.95
CA ASP A 423 -12.75 17.35 -10.41
C ASP A 423 -11.93 16.41 -9.51
N LEU A 424 -11.37 16.93 -8.41
CA LEU A 424 -10.53 16.17 -7.50
C LEU A 424 -11.24 15.90 -6.17
N SER A 425 -11.26 14.65 -5.74
CA SER A 425 -11.67 14.29 -4.37
C SER A 425 -10.56 14.63 -3.38
N VAL A 426 -10.87 15.43 -2.36
CA VAL A 426 -9.89 16.12 -1.48
C VAL A 426 -10.19 15.94 0.02
N GLY A 427 -11.16 15.11 0.38
CA GLY A 427 -11.45 14.80 1.77
C GLY A 427 -12.76 14.08 1.94
N GLN A 428 -13.11 13.78 3.19
CA GLN A 428 -14.35 13.12 3.57
C GLN A 428 -14.94 13.70 4.84
N ILE A 429 -16.26 13.57 4.97
CA ILE A 429 -16.97 13.75 6.23
C ILE A 429 -17.96 12.60 6.42
N ARG A 430 -17.92 12.00 7.61
CA ARG A 430 -18.83 10.95 8.06
C ARG A 430 -19.67 11.45 9.23
N LEU A 431 -20.97 11.16 9.17
CA LEU A 431 -21.93 11.41 10.24
C LEU A 431 -22.53 10.07 10.69
N ASP A 432 -22.22 9.63 11.91
CA ASP A 432 -22.75 8.41 12.52
C ASP A 432 -23.87 8.77 13.51
N LYS A 433 -25.13 8.45 13.20
CA LYS A 433 -26.28 8.72 14.07
C LYS A 433 -26.42 7.67 15.17
N ASN A 434 -26.73 8.12 16.38
CA ASN A 434 -27.17 7.30 17.50
C ASN A 434 -28.21 8.07 18.33
N GLY A 435 -29.48 7.64 18.27
CA GLY A 435 -30.58 8.35 18.93
C GLY A 435 -30.83 9.73 18.31
N ASP A 436 -30.80 10.77 19.15
CA ASP A 436 -30.96 12.18 18.78
C ASP A 436 -29.63 12.89 18.49
N GLU A 437 -28.50 12.18 18.59
CA GLU A 437 -27.16 12.70 18.29
C GLU A 437 -26.57 12.07 17.01
N ALA A 438 -25.78 12.84 16.27
CA ALA A 438 -24.90 12.32 15.21
C ALA A 438 -23.46 12.75 15.42
N ARG A 439 -22.54 11.77 15.38
CA ARG A 439 -21.12 11.97 15.56
C ARG A 439 -20.45 12.34 14.23
N ILE A 440 -19.70 13.44 14.22
CA ILE A 440 -18.92 13.90 13.08
C ILE A 440 -17.50 13.33 13.15
N ASP A 441 -17.02 12.84 12.02
CA ASP A 441 -15.64 12.48 11.74
C ASP A 441 -15.27 13.02 10.35
N TYR A 442 -14.12 13.65 10.19
CA TYR A 442 -13.71 14.20 8.90
C TYR A 442 -12.20 14.11 8.71
N SER A 443 -11.75 14.10 7.46
CA SER A 443 -10.35 14.25 7.10
C SER A 443 -10.21 14.96 5.76
N LEU A 444 -9.07 15.64 5.58
CA LEU A 444 -8.71 16.34 4.35
C LEU A 444 -7.41 15.76 3.80
N ASP A 445 -7.34 15.68 2.47
CA ASP A 445 -6.14 15.27 1.76
C ASP A 445 -4.99 16.26 2.03
N VAL A 446 -3.76 15.75 2.20
CA VAL A 446 -2.55 16.52 2.45
C VAL A 446 -2.34 17.65 1.43
N ILE A 447 -2.80 17.46 0.18
CA ILE A 447 -2.65 18.48 -0.86
C ILE A 447 -3.37 19.79 -0.54
N VAL A 448 -4.44 19.75 0.28
CA VAL A 448 -5.30 20.88 0.64
C VAL A 448 -5.26 21.19 2.13
N GLN A 449 -4.46 20.46 2.91
CA GLN A 449 -4.18 20.80 4.30
C GLN A 449 -3.54 22.20 4.39
N GLY A 450 -3.87 22.92 5.47
CA GLY A 450 -3.47 24.33 5.65
C GLY A 450 -4.39 25.34 4.97
N ARG A 451 -5.31 24.91 4.10
CA ARG A 451 -6.40 25.77 3.60
C ARG A 451 -7.53 25.84 4.63
N ILE A 452 -8.33 26.92 4.60
CA ILE A 452 -9.50 27.10 5.50
C ILE A 452 -10.69 26.25 5.04
N TRP A 453 -10.45 24.99 4.66
CA TRP A 453 -11.47 24.09 4.11
C TRP A 453 -12.15 23.22 5.16
N ALA A 454 -11.48 22.93 6.28
CA ALA A 454 -12.08 22.12 7.35
C ALA A 454 -13.37 22.74 7.94
N PRO A 455 -13.41 24.05 8.29
CA PRO A 455 -14.67 24.67 8.74
C PRO A 455 -15.77 24.60 7.67
N ARG A 456 -15.41 24.81 6.40
CA ARG A 456 -16.38 24.75 5.30
C ARG A 456 -16.92 23.33 5.09
N LEU A 457 -16.08 22.31 5.20
CA LEU A 457 -16.45 20.90 5.15
C LEU A 457 -17.44 20.55 6.27
N VAL A 458 -17.13 20.94 7.51
CA VAL A 458 -18.02 20.72 8.66
C VAL A 458 -19.34 21.43 8.49
N ALA A 459 -19.34 22.69 8.01
CA ALA A 459 -20.57 23.43 7.72
C ALA A 459 -21.42 22.73 6.64
N LEU A 460 -20.83 22.35 5.51
CA LEU A 460 -21.53 21.65 4.44
C LEU A 460 -22.13 20.31 4.92
N GLY A 461 -21.37 19.53 5.69
CA GLY A 461 -21.86 18.27 6.24
C GLY A 461 -22.97 18.45 7.28
N SER A 462 -22.86 19.50 8.10
CA SER A 462 -23.86 19.85 9.11
C SER A 462 -25.18 20.30 8.47
N ASP A 463 -25.11 21.20 7.49
CA ASP A 463 -26.27 21.68 6.73
C ASP A 463 -26.99 20.52 6.02
N LEU A 464 -26.21 19.60 5.44
CA LEU A 464 -26.75 18.46 4.73
C LEU A 464 -27.40 17.45 5.69
N MET A 465 -26.79 17.21 6.86
CA MET A 465 -27.40 16.38 7.89
C MET A 465 -28.71 17.01 8.39
N GLN A 466 -28.74 18.31 8.68
CA GLN A 466 -29.97 18.98 9.13
C GLN A 466 -31.11 18.90 8.10
N LYS A 467 -30.80 18.95 6.80
CA LYS A 467 -31.79 18.80 5.72
C LYS A 467 -32.33 17.37 5.60
N ILE A 468 -31.50 16.37 5.90
CA ILE A 468 -31.90 14.96 5.88
C ILE A 468 -32.69 14.64 7.14
N GLU A 469 -32.12 14.94 8.30
CA GLU A 469 -32.70 14.70 9.61
C GLU A 469 -32.10 15.64 10.67
N PRO A 470 -32.91 16.51 11.31
CA PRO A 470 -32.43 17.37 12.38
C PRO A 470 -32.00 16.55 13.61
N VAL A 471 -30.70 16.54 13.89
CA VAL A 471 -30.08 15.86 15.04
C VAL A 471 -29.03 16.75 15.68
N ARG A 472 -28.73 16.52 16.97
CA ARG A 472 -27.63 17.20 17.65
C ARG A 472 -26.30 16.66 17.13
N LEU A 473 -25.43 17.56 16.68
CA LEU A 473 -24.12 17.17 16.17
C LEU A 473 -23.07 17.14 17.29
N ARG A 474 -22.25 16.09 17.29
CA ARG A 474 -21.18 15.92 18.29
C ARG A 474 -19.87 15.52 17.63
N ALA A 475 -18.76 16.06 18.11
CA ALA A 475 -17.42 15.66 17.66
C ALA A 475 -16.56 15.25 18.86
N SER A 476 -15.72 14.24 18.67
CA SER A 476 -14.71 13.83 19.66
C SER A 476 -13.34 14.29 19.18
N VAL A 477 -12.70 15.20 19.92
CA VAL A 477 -11.36 15.72 19.62
C VAL A 477 -10.39 15.23 20.69
N LYS A 478 -9.18 14.81 20.30
CA LYS A 478 -8.14 14.42 21.27
C LYS A 478 -7.79 15.63 22.15
N ALA A 479 -7.55 15.37 23.43
CA ALA A 479 -7.01 16.39 24.33
C ALA A 479 -5.72 16.98 23.72
N ARG A 480 -5.64 18.31 23.62
CA ARG A 480 -4.53 19.10 23.03
C ARG A 480 -4.46 19.17 21.50
N ASP A 481 -5.48 18.72 20.75
CA ASP A 481 -5.60 19.08 19.33
C ASP A 481 -6.35 20.42 19.17
N GLU A 482 -5.64 21.51 19.47
CA GLU A 482 -6.18 22.88 19.42
C GLU A 482 -6.65 23.27 18.01
N ALA A 483 -5.99 22.76 16.97
CA ALA A 483 -6.34 23.05 15.59
C ALA A 483 -7.72 22.48 15.22
N THR A 484 -7.97 21.21 15.56
CA THR A 484 -9.28 20.58 15.32
C THR A 484 -10.36 21.17 16.23
N SER A 485 -10.05 21.46 17.50
CA SER A 485 -10.99 22.12 18.43
C SER A 485 -11.42 23.51 17.90
N ALA A 486 -10.47 24.30 17.40
CA ALA A 486 -10.75 25.62 16.83
C ALA A 486 -11.69 25.56 15.62
N VAL A 487 -11.68 24.48 14.82
CA VAL A 487 -12.63 24.29 13.72
C VAL A 487 -14.06 24.20 14.26
N PHE A 488 -14.31 23.34 15.25
CA PHE A 488 -15.64 23.14 15.81
C PHE A 488 -16.14 24.39 16.58
N LEU A 489 -15.28 25.03 17.37
CA LEU A 489 -15.63 26.26 18.09
C LEU A 489 -16.04 27.39 17.14
N ARG A 490 -15.33 27.56 16.00
CA ARG A 490 -15.71 28.53 14.96
C ARG A 490 -17.05 28.22 14.30
N MET A 491 -17.45 26.96 14.27
CA MET A 491 -18.75 26.52 13.75
C MET A 491 -19.87 26.57 14.81
N GLY A 492 -19.59 27.13 15.99
CA GLY A 492 -20.59 27.31 17.05
C GLY A 492 -20.83 26.08 17.94
N PHE A 493 -19.94 25.08 17.89
CA PHE A 493 -19.99 23.97 18.84
C PHE A 493 -19.55 24.43 20.23
N THR A 494 -20.18 23.89 21.27
CA THR A 494 -19.79 24.12 22.67
C THR A 494 -18.92 22.97 23.18
N GLU A 495 -17.76 23.29 23.75
CA GLU A 495 -16.88 22.29 24.36
C GLU A 495 -17.43 21.79 25.69
N THR A 496 -17.41 20.48 25.90
CA THR A 496 -17.76 19.84 27.18
C THR A 496 -16.66 18.88 27.59
N ILE A 497 -16.07 19.13 28.76
CA ILE A 497 -15.07 18.23 29.35
C ILE A 497 -15.82 17.05 29.98
N SER A 498 -15.80 15.91 29.31
CA SER A 498 -16.35 14.67 29.84
C SER A 498 -15.38 14.11 30.90
N THR A 499 -15.71 14.29 32.18
CA THR A 499 -15.06 13.62 33.33
C THR A 499 -15.77 12.34 33.76
N LEU A 500 -16.79 11.89 33.01
CA LEU A 500 -17.63 10.73 33.32
C LEU A 500 -17.75 9.83 32.10
N GLY A 501 -17.15 8.65 32.17
CA GLY A 501 -17.34 7.56 31.22
C GLY A 501 -17.74 6.30 31.97
N GLU A 502 -19.03 6.13 32.26
CA GLU A 502 -19.59 4.87 32.74
C GLU A 502 -20.56 4.29 31.70
N GLY A 503 -20.38 2.99 31.44
CA GLY A 503 -21.37 2.13 30.79
C GLY A 503 -21.12 1.80 29.32
N THR A 504 -20.01 1.10 29.01
CA THR A 504 -19.81 0.12 27.88
C THR A 504 -18.33 0.03 27.47
N ARG A 505 -17.59 1.13 27.55
CA ARG A 505 -16.18 1.17 27.13
C ARG A 505 -15.27 0.67 28.25
N ARG A 506 -14.35 -0.23 27.89
CA ARG A 506 -13.38 -0.85 28.80
C ARG A 506 -11.97 -0.51 28.34
N SER A 507 -11.03 -0.50 29.27
CA SER A 507 -9.60 -0.45 29.00
C SER A 507 -9.04 -1.87 29.03
N ILE A 508 -8.61 -2.36 27.87
CA ILE A 508 -8.22 -3.76 27.66
C ILE A 508 -6.76 -3.78 27.19
N ALA A 509 -5.90 -4.48 27.91
CA ALA A 509 -4.54 -4.77 27.49
C ALA A 509 -4.43 -6.19 26.93
N ILE A 510 -3.53 -6.39 25.97
CA ILE A 510 -3.05 -7.71 25.55
C ILE A 510 -1.52 -7.69 25.67
N LEU A 511 -0.96 -8.70 26.34
CA LEU A 511 0.46 -9.00 26.36
C LEU A 511 0.70 -10.33 25.64
N SER A 512 1.54 -10.31 24.62
CA SER A 512 1.98 -11.51 23.89
C SER A 512 3.48 -11.44 23.56
N ASP A 513 4.15 -12.58 23.45
CA ASP A 513 5.57 -12.57 23.08
C ASP A 513 5.75 -12.03 21.65
N ARG A 514 6.80 -11.23 21.40
CA ARG A 514 7.04 -10.55 20.10
C ARG A 514 7.10 -11.52 18.92
N ALA A 515 7.64 -12.71 19.14
CA ALA A 515 7.76 -13.76 18.12
C ALA A 515 6.59 -14.76 18.12
N SER A 516 5.52 -14.52 18.89
CA SER A 516 4.40 -15.46 18.96
C SER A 516 3.66 -15.59 17.62
N TRP A 517 3.30 -16.81 17.26
CA TRP A 517 2.42 -17.10 16.12
C TRP A 517 1.01 -16.51 16.32
N MET A 518 0.59 -16.29 17.57
CA MET A 518 -0.72 -15.74 17.92
C MET A 518 -0.87 -14.26 17.50
N ASN A 519 0.24 -13.56 17.28
CA ASN A 519 0.26 -12.13 16.96
C ASN A 519 -0.47 -11.81 15.65
N GLU A 520 -0.54 -12.75 14.70
CA GLU A 520 -1.28 -12.60 13.45
C GLU A 520 -2.80 -12.57 13.69
N TYR A 521 -3.28 -13.28 14.71
CA TYR A 521 -4.70 -13.40 15.06
C TYR A 521 -5.16 -12.37 16.09
N ILE A 522 -4.27 -11.89 16.96
CA ILE A 522 -4.58 -10.84 17.96
C ILE A 522 -5.11 -9.56 17.29
N GLN A 523 -4.69 -9.27 16.06
CA GLN A 523 -5.14 -8.10 15.30
C GLN A 523 -6.67 -8.09 15.10
N GLU A 524 -7.29 -9.26 14.88
CA GLU A 524 -8.75 -9.39 14.77
C GLU A 524 -9.45 -8.99 16.08
N LEU A 525 -8.94 -9.49 17.21
CA LEU A 525 -9.51 -9.24 18.53
C LEU A 525 -9.41 -7.75 18.92
N LEU A 526 -8.25 -7.13 18.64
CA LEU A 526 -8.06 -5.70 18.84
C LEU A 526 -9.04 -4.87 18.02
N LEU A 527 -9.27 -5.26 16.77
CA LEU A 527 -10.17 -4.58 15.87
C LEU A 527 -11.61 -4.63 16.38
N ASP A 528 -12.10 -5.80 16.75
CA ASP A 528 -13.47 -5.95 17.24
C ASP A 528 -13.72 -5.15 18.51
N TRP A 529 -12.74 -5.12 19.42
CA TRP A 529 -12.85 -4.32 20.63
C TRP A 529 -12.75 -2.81 20.37
N LEU A 530 -11.94 -2.38 19.39
CA LEU A 530 -11.93 -0.98 18.94
C LEU A 530 -13.28 -0.58 18.33
N ILE A 531 -13.88 -1.46 17.52
CA ILE A 531 -15.20 -1.24 16.90
C ILE A 531 -16.29 -1.15 17.98
N ALA A 532 -16.25 -2.02 18.98
CA ALA A 532 -17.13 -1.97 20.14
C ALA A 532 -16.89 -0.75 21.06
N GLY A 533 -15.83 0.03 20.79
CA GLY A 533 -15.53 1.28 21.47
C GLY A 533 -14.64 1.14 22.71
N HIS A 534 -14.05 -0.03 22.95
CA HIS A 534 -13.07 -0.21 24.01
C HIS A 534 -11.75 0.49 23.68
N ARG A 535 -10.99 0.85 24.72
CA ARG A 535 -9.61 1.28 24.61
C ARG A 535 -8.74 0.04 24.70
N VAL A 536 -8.06 -0.31 23.62
CA VAL A 536 -7.13 -1.45 23.61
C VAL A 536 -5.68 -1.01 23.58
N LEU A 537 -4.83 -1.74 24.30
CA LEU A 537 -3.38 -1.62 24.29
C LEU A 537 -2.79 -3.00 24.00
N TRP A 538 -1.97 -3.12 22.96
CA TRP A 538 -1.24 -4.36 22.69
C TRP A 538 0.26 -4.10 22.81
N VAL A 539 0.90 -4.88 23.67
CA VAL A 539 2.32 -4.75 23.98
C VAL A 539 2.99 -6.12 23.99
N HIS A 540 4.32 -6.10 23.90
CA HIS A 540 5.14 -7.30 23.93
C HIS A 540 6.09 -7.37 25.12
N ASP A 541 6.21 -6.28 25.88
CA ASP A 541 6.97 -6.22 27.12
C ASP A 541 6.03 -5.82 28.25
N LYS A 542 6.13 -6.53 29.38
CA LYS A 542 5.30 -6.26 30.55
C LYS A 542 5.51 -4.86 31.15
N GLN A 543 6.64 -4.20 30.87
CA GLN A 543 6.92 -2.81 31.29
C GLN A 543 6.07 -1.78 30.52
N ASP A 544 5.58 -2.15 29.34
CA ASP A 544 4.76 -1.28 28.51
C ASP A 544 3.27 -1.35 28.88
N LEU A 545 2.89 -2.26 29.77
CA LEU A 545 1.53 -2.34 30.30
C LEU A 545 1.15 -1.03 31.02
N ARG A 546 -0.14 -0.74 30.96
CA ARG A 546 -0.75 0.41 31.63
C ARG A 546 -1.99 -0.07 32.38
N PRO A 547 -2.27 0.44 33.59
CA PRO A 547 -3.43 0.04 34.36
C PRO A 547 -4.74 0.13 33.56
N GLY A 548 -5.63 -0.82 33.78
CA GLY A 548 -6.88 -0.92 33.03
C GLY A 548 -7.90 -1.89 33.63
N ASP A 549 -9.00 -2.13 32.91
CA ASP A 549 -10.03 -3.08 33.32
C ASP A 549 -9.51 -4.51 33.16
N PHE A 550 -9.08 -4.89 31.96
CA PHE A 550 -8.69 -6.27 31.64
C PHE A 550 -7.29 -6.33 31.06
N CYS A 551 -6.53 -7.38 31.36
CA CYS A 551 -5.29 -7.71 30.66
C CYS A 551 -5.32 -9.18 30.23
N PHE A 552 -5.21 -9.44 28.93
CA PHE A 552 -5.12 -10.79 28.38
C PHE A 552 -3.65 -11.17 28.12
N TYR A 553 -3.21 -12.31 28.64
CA TYR A 553 -1.89 -12.89 28.41
C TYR A 553 -2.01 -13.99 27.36
N LEU A 554 -1.82 -13.64 26.09
CA LEU A 554 -2.06 -14.54 24.95
C LEU A 554 -0.74 -15.01 24.36
N SER A 555 -0.43 -16.31 24.50
CA SER A 555 0.87 -16.86 24.08
C SER A 555 2.05 -16.04 24.64
N CYS A 556 2.01 -15.81 25.95
CA CYS A 556 2.98 -15.02 26.70
C CYS A 556 3.81 -15.95 27.58
N GLY A 557 5.13 -16.00 27.35
CA GLY A 557 6.06 -16.78 28.18
C GLY A 557 6.58 -16.02 29.41
N GLN A 558 6.18 -14.76 29.60
CA GLN A 558 6.65 -13.91 30.69
C GLN A 558 5.85 -14.17 31.97
N ILE A 559 6.56 -14.30 33.10
CA ILE A 559 5.92 -14.47 34.41
C ILE A 559 5.49 -13.10 34.96
N MET A 560 4.21 -12.99 35.32
CA MET A 560 3.61 -11.80 35.93
C MET A 560 3.65 -11.90 37.44
N HIS A 561 4.22 -10.89 38.09
CA HIS A 561 4.24 -10.76 39.55
C HIS A 561 3.06 -9.90 40.02
N SER A 562 2.80 -9.91 41.33
CA SER A 562 1.63 -9.26 41.94
C SER A 562 1.56 -7.74 41.72
N ASP A 563 2.69 -7.08 41.53
CA ASP A 563 2.80 -5.65 41.17
C ASP A 563 2.24 -5.32 39.78
N ILE A 564 2.28 -6.27 38.84
CA ILE A 564 1.68 -6.12 37.51
C ILE A 564 0.22 -6.56 37.54
N LEU A 565 -0.07 -7.71 38.16
CA LEU A 565 -1.45 -8.23 38.24
C LEU A 565 -2.39 -7.24 38.93
N SER A 566 -1.93 -6.54 39.97
CA SER A 566 -2.71 -5.53 40.69
C SER A 566 -3.05 -4.27 39.88
N GLN A 567 -2.46 -4.07 38.69
CA GLN A 567 -2.77 -2.94 37.81
C GLN A 567 -4.06 -3.13 37.01
N PHE A 568 -4.59 -4.35 36.97
CA PHE A 568 -5.78 -4.70 36.21
C PHE A 568 -6.87 -5.27 37.10
N ARG A 569 -8.13 -4.99 36.75
CA ARG A 569 -9.28 -5.55 37.46
C ARG A 569 -9.40 -7.06 37.22
N HIS A 570 -9.11 -7.51 36.00
CA HIS A 570 -9.00 -8.93 35.64
C HIS A 570 -7.77 -9.18 34.76
N ASN A 571 -7.14 -10.33 34.97
CA ASN A 571 -5.87 -10.79 34.43
C ASN A 571 -6.09 -12.15 33.78
N LEU A 572 -6.34 -12.19 32.49
CA LEU A 572 -6.97 -13.32 31.83
C LEU A 572 -5.97 -14.12 31.01
N VAL A 573 -6.01 -15.44 31.14
CA VAL A 573 -5.16 -16.38 30.39
C VAL A 573 -6.06 -17.37 29.66
N VAL A 574 -5.72 -17.66 28.40
CA VAL A 574 -6.31 -18.78 27.66
C VAL A 574 -5.27 -19.88 27.54
N HIS A 575 -5.66 -21.10 27.92
CA HIS A 575 -4.78 -22.27 27.98
C HIS A 575 -5.48 -23.51 27.45
N GLU A 576 -4.82 -24.27 26.58
CA GLU A 576 -5.47 -25.35 25.82
C GLU A 576 -5.54 -26.69 26.56
N SER A 577 -6.01 -26.68 27.81
CA SER A 577 -6.25 -27.89 28.57
C SER A 577 -7.45 -27.78 29.53
N ASP A 578 -7.92 -28.91 30.05
CA ASP A 578 -9.12 -29.02 30.90
C ASP A 578 -8.78 -28.76 32.39
N LEU A 579 -8.08 -27.67 32.68
CA LEU A 579 -7.49 -27.36 33.99
C LEU A 579 -8.33 -27.86 35.19
N PRO A 580 -7.72 -28.58 36.17
CA PRO A 580 -6.30 -28.55 36.52
C PRO A 580 -5.40 -29.55 35.78
N ARG A 581 -5.91 -30.37 34.86
CA ARG A 581 -5.08 -31.23 34.01
C ARG A 581 -4.48 -30.45 32.83
N GLY A 582 -3.24 -30.77 32.48
CA GLY A 582 -2.49 -30.25 31.34
C GLY A 582 -1.87 -28.87 31.57
N LYS A 583 -1.48 -28.52 32.81
CA LYS A 583 -0.81 -27.24 33.11
C LYS A 583 0.53 -27.11 32.40
N GLY A 584 1.07 -25.90 32.28
CA GLY A 584 2.42 -25.69 31.78
C GLY A 584 2.46 -25.36 30.27
N TRP A 585 3.35 -26.01 29.52
CA TRP A 585 3.74 -25.51 28.20
C TRP A 585 3.20 -26.35 27.04
N SER A 586 2.83 -25.67 25.95
CA SER A 586 2.40 -26.30 24.69
C SER A 586 1.32 -27.39 24.84
N PRO A 587 0.26 -27.18 25.65
CA PRO A 587 -0.73 -28.21 25.96
C PRO A 587 -1.44 -28.77 24.72
N LEU A 588 -1.71 -27.95 23.70
CA LEU A 588 -2.27 -28.41 22.44
C LEU A 588 -1.36 -29.46 21.78
N THR A 589 -0.07 -29.15 21.63
CA THR A 589 0.89 -30.04 20.98
C THR A 589 1.02 -31.37 21.71
N TRP A 590 1.16 -31.34 23.04
CA TRP A 590 1.31 -32.58 23.81
C TRP A 590 0.07 -33.47 23.73
N GLN A 591 -1.12 -32.90 23.79
CA GLN A 591 -2.35 -33.66 23.67
C GLN A 591 -2.53 -34.28 22.28
N ILE A 592 -2.11 -33.59 21.22
CA ILE A 592 -2.05 -34.18 19.87
C ILE A 592 -1.08 -35.36 19.83
N LEU A 593 0.10 -35.25 20.47
CA LEU A 593 1.08 -36.34 20.56
C LEU A 593 0.58 -37.53 21.41
N GLU A 594 -0.31 -37.28 22.37
CA GLU A 594 -1.02 -38.31 23.14
C GLU A 594 -2.17 -38.98 22.35
N GLY A 595 -2.44 -38.53 21.13
CA GLY A 595 -3.51 -39.04 20.29
C GLY A 595 -4.89 -38.45 20.58
N LYS A 596 -4.98 -37.32 21.29
CA LYS A 596 -6.24 -36.63 21.51
C LYS A 596 -6.63 -35.80 20.29
N ASN A 597 -7.89 -35.91 19.92
CA ASN A 597 -8.50 -35.17 18.82
C ASN A 597 -9.56 -34.17 19.30
N ARG A 598 -9.89 -34.16 20.59
CA ARG A 598 -10.82 -33.23 21.22
C ARG A 598 -10.13 -32.56 22.39
N ILE A 599 -9.81 -31.28 22.25
CA ILE A 599 -8.93 -30.54 23.16
C ILE A 599 -9.65 -29.24 23.59
N PRO A 600 -9.80 -28.97 24.89
CA PRO A 600 -10.44 -27.75 25.35
C PRO A 600 -9.44 -26.58 25.39
N ALA A 601 -9.92 -25.38 25.08
CA ALA A 601 -9.33 -24.12 25.48
C ALA A 601 -10.08 -23.58 26.71
N THR A 602 -9.33 -23.17 27.72
CA THR A 602 -9.85 -22.74 29.02
C THR A 602 -9.42 -21.29 29.28
N LEU A 603 -10.40 -20.42 29.51
CA LEU A 603 -10.18 -19.06 29.97
C LEU A 603 -10.26 -19.03 31.49
N PHE A 604 -9.22 -18.52 32.14
CA PHE A 604 -9.16 -18.45 33.59
C PHE A 604 -8.45 -17.16 34.07
N GLU A 605 -8.66 -16.81 35.33
CA GLU A 605 -7.98 -15.71 36.01
C GLU A 605 -6.54 -16.10 36.36
N ALA A 606 -5.55 -15.30 36.00
CA ALA A 606 -4.16 -15.48 36.37
C ALA A 606 -4.01 -15.39 37.89
N ALA A 607 -3.31 -16.37 38.46
CA ALA A 607 -2.98 -16.43 39.87
C ALA A 607 -1.45 -16.57 40.03
N GLU A 608 -0.95 -16.37 41.25
CA GLU A 608 0.49 -16.46 41.55
C GLU A 608 1.09 -17.82 41.18
N LYS A 609 0.31 -18.89 41.36
CA LYS A 609 0.67 -20.23 40.90
C LYS A 609 0.21 -20.44 39.45
N VAL A 610 1.11 -20.97 38.61
CA VAL A 610 0.87 -21.27 37.19
C VAL A 610 -0.42 -22.06 37.00
N ASP A 611 -1.26 -21.58 36.09
CA ASP A 611 -2.52 -22.17 35.65
C ASP A 611 -3.46 -22.60 36.79
N SER A 612 -3.56 -21.82 37.87
CA SER A 612 -4.29 -22.22 39.09
C SER A 612 -5.52 -21.39 39.45
N GLY A 613 -5.80 -20.30 38.74
CA GLY A 613 -6.94 -19.46 39.10
C GLY A 613 -8.27 -19.98 38.56
N VAL A 614 -9.32 -19.22 38.89
CA VAL A 614 -10.71 -19.59 38.61
C VAL A 614 -10.99 -19.61 37.11
N ILE A 615 -11.74 -20.61 36.66
CA ILE A 615 -12.13 -20.76 35.26
C ILE A 615 -13.39 -19.95 35.01
N TYR A 616 -13.38 -19.13 33.96
CA TYR A 616 -14.54 -18.36 33.51
C TYR A 616 -15.30 -19.03 32.38
N ALA A 617 -14.60 -19.65 31.44
CA ALA A 617 -15.22 -20.28 30.28
C ALA A 617 -14.31 -21.34 29.64
N GLN A 618 -14.91 -22.25 28.88
CA GLN A 618 -14.21 -23.24 28.06
C GLN A 618 -14.85 -23.36 26.69
N GLU A 619 -14.01 -23.67 25.69
CA GLU A 619 -14.39 -23.96 24.31
C GLU A 619 -13.67 -25.22 23.85
N TRP A 620 -14.34 -26.09 23.08
CA TRP A 620 -13.75 -27.35 22.62
C TRP A 620 -13.31 -27.22 21.16
N MET A 621 -12.09 -27.65 20.88
CA MET A 621 -11.56 -27.83 19.53
C MET A 621 -11.65 -29.32 19.15
N GLU A 622 -12.08 -29.59 17.93
CA GLU A 622 -12.17 -30.94 17.38
C GLU A 622 -11.30 -31.06 16.13
N PHE A 623 -10.56 -32.15 16.07
CA PHE A 623 -9.58 -32.45 15.02
C PHE A 623 -9.85 -33.83 14.43
N GLU A 624 -9.78 -33.95 13.13
CA GLU A 624 -9.93 -35.20 12.39
C GLU A 624 -8.62 -36.00 12.34
N GLY A 625 -7.50 -35.38 12.71
CA GLY A 625 -6.20 -36.02 12.85
C GLY A 625 -5.27 -35.81 11.66
N HIS A 626 -5.69 -35.05 10.64
CA HIS A 626 -4.90 -34.74 9.44
C HIS A 626 -4.34 -33.31 9.44
N GLU A 627 -4.75 -32.48 10.39
CA GLU A 627 -4.41 -31.06 10.46
C GLU A 627 -2.91 -30.86 10.69
N LEU A 628 -2.30 -29.99 9.90
CA LEU A 628 -0.94 -29.49 10.12
C LEU A 628 -0.93 -28.34 11.13
N ILE A 629 0.26 -27.97 11.61
CA ILE A 629 0.45 -27.01 12.69
C ILE A 629 -0.27 -25.66 12.46
N ASP A 630 -0.34 -25.19 11.22
CA ASP A 630 -1.02 -23.93 10.91
C ASP A 630 -2.54 -24.05 11.01
N GLU A 631 -3.12 -25.18 10.58
CA GLU A 631 -4.54 -25.50 10.77
C GLU A 631 -4.88 -25.69 12.26
N LEU A 632 -3.98 -26.33 13.02
CA LEU A 632 -4.10 -26.48 14.47
C LEU A 632 -4.07 -25.12 15.19
N ARG A 633 -3.14 -24.24 14.79
CA ARG A 633 -3.02 -22.88 15.32
C ARG A 633 -4.21 -22.00 14.95
N GLU A 634 -4.76 -22.16 13.75
CA GLU A 634 -5.96 -21.45 13.34
C GLU A 634 -7.16 -21.83 14.23
N ALA A 635 -7.35 -23.13 14.50
CA ALA A 635 -8.38 -23.60 15.44
C ALA A 635 -8.15 -23.06 16.87
N GLN A 636 -6.89 -23.10 17.33
CA GLN A 636 -6.47 -22.56 18.63
C GLN A 636 -6.74 -21.05 18.75
N ALA A 637 -6.43 -20.29 17.71
CA ALA A 637 -6.71 -18.86 17.64
C ALA A 637 -8.21 -18.57 17.70
N LYS A 638 -9.02 -19.28 16.88
CA LYS A 638 -10.48 -19.13 16.87
C LYS A 638 -11.10 -19.39 18.24
N ALA A 639 -10.70 -20.48 18.91
CA ALA A 639 -11.17 -20.80 20.25
C ALA A 639 -10.77 -19.71 21.27
N THR A 640 -9.52 -19.24 21.19
CA THR A 640 -9.01 -18.17 22.07
C THR A 640 -9.76 -16.86 21.88
N ILE A 641 -9.91 -16.40 20.64
CA ILE A 641 -10.65 -15.17 20.30
C ILE A 641 -12.10 -15.26 20.81
N LYS A 642 -12.76 -16.41 20.61
CA LYS A 642 -14.13 -16.65 21.09
C LYS A 642 -14.23 -16.51 22.61
N LEU A 643 -13.29 -17.10 23.36
CA LEU A 643 -13.23 -16.99 24.82
C LEU A 643 -12.99 -15.55 25.28
N CYS A 644 -12.03 -14.85 24.66
CA CYS A 644 -11.76 -13.44 24.97
C CYS A 644 -12.99 -12.56 24.75
N LYS A 645 -13.66 -12.69 23.60
CA LYS A 645 -14.90 -11.97 23.28
C LYS A 645 -16.00 -12.29 24.28
N ARG A 646 -16.24 -13.58 24.56
CA ARG A 646 -17.25 -14.04 25.54
C ARG A 646 -17.04 -13.37 26.91
N PHE A 647 -15.80 -13.23 27.38
CA PHE A 647 -15.54 -12.55 28.63
C PHE A 647 -15.86 -11.07 28.59
N VAL A 648 -15.36 -10.35 27.57
CA VAL A 648 -15.55 -8.90 27.47
C VAL A 648 -17.03 -8.55 27.28
N ASP A 649 -17.72 -9.26 26.41
CA ASP A 649 -19.13 -9.03 26.08
C ASP A 649 -20.05 -9.47 27.23
N GLY A 650 -19.68 -10.54 27.93
CA GLY A 650 -20.42 -11.08 29.07
C GLY A 650 -20.14 -10.39 30.40
N TYR A 651 -19.28 -9.38 30.45
CA TYR A 651 -18.89 -8.73 31.69
C TYR A 651 -19.92 -7.70 32.20
N PRO A 652 -20.30 -7.69 33.49
CA PRO A 652 -19.76 -8.49 34.61
C PRO A 652 -20.47 -9.82 34.87
N GLN A 653 -21.50 -10.18 34.12
CA GLN A 653 -22.34 -11.36 34.38
C GLN A 653 -21.55 -12.67 34.35
N ILE A 654 -20.55 -12.78 33.47
CA ILE A 654 -19.69 -13.96 33.34
C ILE A 654 -18.91 -14.28 34.63
N LEU A 655 -18.72 -13.30 35.52
CA LEU A 655 -18.10 -13.55 36.82
C LEU A 655 -18.92 -14.52 37.69
N GLY A 656 -20.24 -14.61 37.49
CA GLY A 656 -21.10 -15.58 38.16
C GLY A 656 -20.95 -17.02 37.64
N GLU A 657 -20.30 -17.21 36.48
CA GLU A 657 -19.97 -18.53 35.91
C GLU A 657 -18.61 -19.04 36.41
N ALA A 658 -17.88 -18.23 37.18
CA ALA A 658 -16.56 -18.58 37.68
C ALA A 658 -16.60 -19.84 38.57
N ARG A 659 -15.70 -20.78 38.30
CA ARG A 659 -15.57 -22.02 39.08
C ARG A 659 -14.12 -22.33 39.42
N GLU A 660 -13.92 -22.87 40.61
CA GLU A 660 -12.63 -23.37 41.06
C GLU A 660 -12.21 -24.62 40.28
N GLN A 661 -10.89 -24.80 40.13
CA GLN A 661 -10.34 -26.02 39.54
C GLN A 661 -10.44 -27.16 40.56
N VAL A 662 -11.03 -28.30 40.16
CA VAL A 662 -11.21 -29.47 41.03
C VAL A 662 -10.68 -30.72 40.33
N GLY A 663 -9.93 -31.56 41.06
CA GLY A 663 -9.40 -32.83 40.56
C GLY A 663 -7.87 -32.93 40.60
N GLU A 664 -7.34 -33.97 39.96
CA GLU A 664 -5.90 -34.22 39.85
C GLU A 664 -5.22 -33.23 38.88
N SER A 665 -4.02 -32.77 39.23
CA SER A 665 -3.21 -31.89 38.40
C SER A 665 -1.97 -32.58 37.86
N ASP A 666 -1.66 -32.37 36.58
CA ASP A 666 -0.40 -32.75 35.92
C ASP A 666 0.15 -31.57 35.11
N TYR A 667 1.39 -31.71 34.61
CA TYR A 667 2.12 -30.65 33.94
C TYR A 667 2.78 -31.13 32.66
N TYR A 668 2.59 -30.37 31.60
CA TYR A 668 3.31 -30.50 30.35
C TYR A 668 4.65 -29.76 30.39
N PRO A 669 5.77 -30.43 30.06
CA PRO A 669 7.06 -29.79 30.00
C PRO A 669 7.16 -28.86 28.78
N ARG A 670 8.03 -27.86 28.88
CA ARG A 670 8.37 -27.03 27.73
C ARG A 670 9.04 -27.87 26.65
N ARG A 671 8.53 -27.79 25.42
CA ARG A 671 9.20 -28.41 24.27
C ARG A 671 10.55 -27.75 23.99
N LEU A 672 11.57 -28.58 23.81
CA LEU A 672 12.92 -28.24 23.41
C LEU A 672 13.15 -28.65 21.95
N PRO A 673 14.21 -28.13 21.29
CA PRO A 673 14.53 -28.53 19.92
C PRO A 673 14.54 -30.05 19.72
N ASN A 674 15.10 -30.80 20.68
CA ASN A 674 15.19 -32.26 20.61
C ASN A 674 13.84 -32.99 20.58
N ASP A 675 12.73 -32.36 21.00
CA ASP A 675 11.38 -32.93 20.88
C ASP A 675 10.89 -32.98 19.42
N SER A 676 11.62 -32.36 18.49
CA SER A 676 11.36 -32.44 17.05
C SER A 676 12.25 -33.48 16.36
N PHE A 677 13.04 -34.26 17.11
CA PHE A 677 13.83 -35.37 16.58
C PHE A 677 12.92 -36.50 16.09
N ILE A 678 13.09 -36.88 14.84
CA ILE A 678 12.41 -37.99 14.17
C ILE A 678 13.32 -39.21 14.16
N ASN A 679 12.82 -40.34 14.66
CA ASN A 679 13.51 -41.62 14.50
C ASN A 679 13.27 -42.15 13.06
N PRO A 680 14.30 -42.19 12.19
CA PRO A 680 14.14 -42.60 10.80
C PRO A 680 13.79 -44.10 10.62
N GLU A 681 13.83 -44.90 11.69
CA GLU A 681 13.46 -46.32 11.66
C GLU A 681 11.96 -46.56 11.90
N LYS A 682 11.18 -45.52 12.26
CA LYS A 682 9.72 -45.61 12.42
C LYS A 682 9.01 -45.34 11.09
N SER A 683 7.82 -45.92 10.92
CA SER A 683 6.98 -45.63 9.76
C SER A 683 6.46 -44.19 9.78
N ILE A 684 6.14 -43.65 8.60
CA ILE A 684 5.54 -42.31 8.49
C ILE A 684 4.25 -42.22 9.30
N SER A 685 3.44 -43.28 9.33
CA SER A 685 2.21 -43.34 10.11
C SER A 685 2.45 -43.19 11.62
N GLU A 686 3.49 -43.83 12.16
CA GLU A 686 3.87 -43.69 13.58
C GLU A 686 4.43 -42.31 13.91
N LEU A 687 5.06 -41.65 12.93
CA LEU A 687 5.67 -40.33 13.07
C LEU A 687 4.70 -39.19 12.75
N PHE A 688 3.52 -39.49 12.20
CA PHE A 688 2.65 -38.49 11.60
C PHE A 688 2.21 -37.40 12.58
N ALA A 689 1.86 -37.77 13.82
CA ALA A 689 1.52 -36.80 14.86
C ALA A 689 2.69 -35.87 15.19
N GLN A 690 3.93 -36.37 15.19
CA GLN A 690 5.13 -35.57 15.46
C GLN A 690 5.48 -34.64 14.28
N LEU A 691 5.28 -35.11 13.06
CA LEU A 691 5.50 -34.32 11.85
C LEU A 691 4.46 -33.20 11.70
N ARG A 692 3.17 -33.48 11.98
CA ARG A 692 2.10 -32.49 11.75
C ARG A 692 2.07 -31.37 12.78
N VAL A 693 2.62 -31.56 13.99
CA VAL A 693 2.75 -30.50 15.01
C VAL A 693 4.05 -29.70 14.91
N ALA A 694 4.94 -30.05 13.97
CA ALA A 694 6.20 -29.36 13.79
C ALA A 694 6.03 -28.12 12.91
N ASP A 695 6.68 -27.03 13.30
CA ASP A 695 6.72 -25.79 12.54
C ASP A 695 7.91 -25.85 11.58
N SER A 696 7.63 -26.03 10.29
CA SER A 696 8.68 -26.24 9.29
C SER A 696 9.67 -25.09 9.19
N ASP A 697 9.33 -23.88 9.63
CA ASP A 697 10.21 -22.72 9.54
C ASP A 697 10.92 -22.43 10.85
N ARG A 698 10.19 -22.45 11.97
CA ARG A 698 10.71 -22.04 13.29
C ARG A 698 11.36 -23.19 14.06
N TYR A 699 10.74 -24.37 14.03
CA TYR A 699 11.14 -25.54 14.82
C TYR A 699 10.94 -26.83 14.01
N PRO A 700 11.72 -27.02 12.93
CA PRO A 700 11.48 -28.11 12.02
C PRO A 700 11.77 -29.47 12.64
N SER A 701 11.05 -30.48 12.18
CA SER A 701 11.43 -31.88 12.41
C SER A 701 12.79 -32.17 11.79
N PHE A 702 13.61 -32.96 12.48
CA PHE A 702 14.93 -33.32 11.99
C PHE A 702 15.34 -34.74 12.39
N PHE A 703 16.30 -35.32 11.68
CA PHE A 703 16.92 -36.59 12.05
C PHE A 703 18.42 -36.59 11.72
N ASN A 704 19.16 -37.52 12.30
CA ASN A 704 20.59 -37.69 12.05
C ASN A 704 20.82 -38.96 11.24
N LYS A 705 21.62 -38.88 10.17
CA LYS A 705 22.07 -40.04 9.38
C LYS A 705 23.45 -39.77 8.78
N PHE A 706 24.33 -40.77 8.80
CA PHE A 706 25.69 -40.65 8.26
C PHE A 706 26.47 -39.44 8.80
N ASN A 707 26.39 -39.15 10.10
CA ASN A 707 26.99 -37.97 10.75
C ASN A 707 26.51 -36.60 10.22
N HIS A 708 25.38 -36.55 9.51
CA HIS A 708 24.75 -35.32 9.05
C HIS A 708 23.34 -35.20 9.64
N MET A 709 22.90 -33.96 9.86
CA MET A 709 21.56 -33.63 10.30
C MET A 709 20.72 -33.20 9.10
N TYR A 710 19.52 -33.75 9.00
CA TYR A 710 18.57 -33.49 7.91
C TYR A 710 17.27 -32.93 8.47
N LYS A 711 16.72 -31.94 7.77
CA LYS A 711 15.41 -31.36 8.03
C LYS A 711 14.33 -32.15 7.26
N ILE A 712 13.19 -32.39 7.91
CA ILE A 712 11.97 -32.92 7.29
C ILE A 712 10.87 -31.86 7.40
N SER A 713 10.21 -31.58 6.28
CA SER A 713 9.01 -30.75 6.22
C SER A 713 7.84 -31.57 5.69
N LEU A 714 6.67 -31.39 6.29
CA LEU A 714 5.41 -32.00 5.85
C LEU A 714 4.56 -30.91 5.19
N GLU A 715 4.12 -31.15 3.95
CA GLU A 715 3.22 -30.28 3.20
C GLU A 715 1.96 -31.05 2.83
N LYS A 716 0.81 -30.40 2.95
CA LYS A 716 -0.50 -30.97 2.64
C LYS A 716 -0.94 -30.51 1.25
N TYR A 717 -1.15 -31.45 0.34
CA TYR A 717 -1.67 -31.18 -1.00
C TYR A 717 -3.19 -31.40 -1.02
N ILE A 718 -3.95 -30.41 -1.51
CA ILE A 718 -5.37 -30.57 -1.78
C ILE A 718 -5.50 -31.34 -3.11
N LYS A 719 -6.13 -32.51 -3.06
CA LYS A 719 -6.39 -33.35 -4.23
C LYS A 719 -7.49 -32.80 -5.11
#